data_AF-A0A0G2DVL3-F1
#
_entry.id   AF-A0A0G2DVL3-F1
#
_cell.length_a   1.000
_cell.length_b   1.000
_cell.length_c   1.000
_cell.angle_alpha   90.00
_cell.angle_beta   90.00
_cell.angle_gamma   90.00
#
_symmetry.space_group_name_H-M   'P 1'
#
loop_
_entity.id
_entity.type
_entity.pdbx_description
1 polymer ?
#
loop_
_entity_poly.entity_id
_entity_poly.type
_entity_poly.pdbx_seq_one_letter_code
_entity_poly.pdbx_strand_id
1 'polypeptide(L)'
;MASWFSRGRARPQPSDIAKSIKDLLSKLSEDTPNAKVDEELGKQMAQMKLIVQGTPEVDCSPEQVHQLVSCIIQDDILYDLARSIRLLPFEARKDAQIIFSHILRFKPTNSNDRSAISYLVYNRPEIVVELCRGYEHPQSAMPCGTILRQALQHDVIAALVLYDQSRPGESAVQIREVDVSQQQTGDGIFWQFFRYISASTFEVSADAFTTFREILTKHKQMVAQYLFVNFDLFFNRYNTILVQSESYVTKRQSIKLLGEILLDRANYNVMTAYVDRGEHLKLCMNLLRDDRKMVQYEAFHVFKVFVANPNKSVAVQRILINNRDRLLKFLPKFLEDRTDDDQFTDEKSFLVRQIELLPPEPVETAKPGYGRFQQGQPTRSPATARRPGPIAVGAPQPQPHAPTAGQPYPPQRNAALEHQLAQRRARKPHDRNMPDGVEECVIGDGIQEYKALREVERKLDYTMMRKRLDIHDSVTRNGRRFRTMRIWITNTAQNQPWQATALEENAFDFSQAEDGTYRVKIEGRLLDDDETLFTDEEGGEKSATTEAQEQEGEAKPTSSSRKRFSQFFRSITVEFDKFRGQATDPMNQIEWRKPQQNAPNAAGASEFDMLEFERKGDENMNITINLTRDETPERYSLSPALAEVLDTKEEDRAGIVLGIWDYVRAMGLQEDEEKRAIRCDDRLKAVFGADTIFFPQIPERISSHCTPLTPIKLPYTIRVDPQFLENPVPTVYDIRVAVEDPLRAKMVALTSNPAYSQTLRQIAQYDDSLALIIQAIAHSKAKHNFYTAMSKDPSNFVKRWISSQKRDLEMILGEATRGGGEDASGPEFQRGGDAGVWDSPAVRDTVRYMLARPEATAAR
;
A
#
# COMPACT_ATOMS: atom_id res chain seq x y z
N MET A 1 -45.54 -29.89 32.92
CA MET A 1 -46.34 -29.09 31.97
C MET A 1 -45.82 -27.66 31.89
N ALA A 2 -44.66 -27.45 31.25
CA ALA A 2 -44.15 -26.11 30.91
C ALA A 2 -43.08 -26.20 29.80
N SER A 3 -43.30 -27.08 28.80
CA SER A 3 -42.40 -27.24 27.64
C SER A 3 -43.19 -27.08 26.32
N TRP A 4 -44.15 -26.14 26.31
CA TRP A 4 -45.08 -25.95 25.18
C TRP A 4 -45.28 -24.48 24.76
N PHE A 5 -44.42 -23.56 25.21
CA PHE A 5 -44.46 -22.15 24.81
C PHE A 5 -43.06 -21.60 24.48
N SER A 6 -42.46 -22.13 23.42
CA SER A 6 -41.55 -21.34 22.57
C SER A 6 -41.84 -21.70 21.12
N ARG A 7 -43.03 -21.28 20.65
CA ARG A 7 -43.37 -21.24 19.23
C ARG A 7 -42.66 -20.02 18.63
N GLY A 8 -42.06 -20.22 17.47
CA GLY A 8 -41.03 -19.36 16.91
C GLY A 8 -41.41 -17.90 16.68
N ARG A 9 -40.44 -17.02 16.92
CA ARG A 9 -40.23 -15.88 16.01
C ARG A 9 -39.45 -16.43 14.82
N ALA A 10 -40.13 -16.61 13.69
CA ALA A 10 -39.46 -16.90 12.43
C ALA A 10 -38.38 -15.84 12.19
N ARG A 11 -37.19 -16.25 11.74
CA ARG A 11 -36.23 -15.30 11.15
C ARG A 11 -36.99 -14.56 10.02
N PRO A 12 -36.96 -13.21 9.98
CA PRO A 12 -37.71 -12.47 8.97
C PRO A 12 -37.27 -12.91 7.58
N GLN A 13 -38.24 -13.26 6.73
CA GLN A 13 -37.96 -13.73 5.37
C GLN A 13 -37.44 -12.56 4.54
N PRO A 14 -36.44 -12.78 3.64
CA PRO A 14 -35.92 -11.73 2.76
C PRO A 14 -36.99 -10.97 1.98
N SER A 15 -38.07 -11.66 1.58
CA SER A 15 -39.21 -11.07 0.87
C SER A 15 -40.00 -10.07 1.71
N ASP A 16 -40.11 -10.31 3.02
CA ASP A 16 -40.90 -9.46 3.91
C ASP A 16 -40.15 -8.17 4.21
N ILE A 17 -38.82 -8.25 4.37
CA ILE A 17 -37.93 -7.10 4.52
C ILE A 17 -37.96 -6.23 3.26
N ALA A 18 -37.85 -6.84 2.07
CA ALA A 18 -37.91 -6.12 0.80
C ALA A 18 -39.23 -5.36 0.62
N LYS A 19 -40.38 -6.00 0.87
CA LYS A 19 -41.70 -5.36 0.81
C LYS A 19 -41.85 -4.25 1.83
N SER A 20 -41.42 -4.48 3.07
CA SER A 20 -41.46 -3.48 4.14
C SER A 20 -40.65 -2.23 3.77
N ILE A 21 -39.43 -2.40 3.25
CA ILE A 21 -38.60 -1.27 2.80
C ILE A 21 -39.29 -0.51 1.67
N LYS A 22 -39.85 -1.20 0.66
CA LYS A 22 -40.57 -0.53 -0.43
C LYS A 22 -41.75 0.31 0.07
N ASP A 23 -42.55 -0.23 0.97
CA ASP A 23 -43.68 0.49 1.55
C ASP A 23 -43.23 1.71 2.37
N LEU A 24 -42.12 1.60 3.12
CA LEU A 24 -41.55 2.70 3.90
C LEU A 24 -40.92 3.77 3.00
N LEU A 25 -40.22 3.38 1.93
CA LEU A 25 -39.66 4.30 0.93
C LEU A 25 -40.76 5.13 0.24
N SER A 26 -41.92 4.54 -0.04
CA SER A 26 -43.06 5.26 -0.63
C SER A 26 -43.66 6.34 0.29
N LYS A 27 -43.40 6.26 1.60
CA LYS A 27 -43.92 7.18 2.62
C LYS A 27 -42.93 8.29 3.00
N LEU A 28 -41.70 8.26 2.47
CA LEU A 28 -40.71 9.30 2.67
C LEU A 28 -41.08 10.54 1.84
N SER A 29 -41.20 11.69 2.51
CA SER A 29 -41.52 12.98 1.91
C SER A 29 -40.69 14.09 2.56
N GLU A 30 -40.22 15.04 1.75
CA GLU A 30 -39.50 16.23 2.24
C GLU A 30 -40.39 17.15 3.06
N ASP A 31 -41.67 17.25 2.71
CA ASP A 31 -42.59 18.21 3.32
C ASP A 31 -43.16 17.73 4.66
N THR A 32 -43.12 16.42 4.93
CA THR A 32 -43.68 15.79 6.14
C THR A 32 -42.74 14.72 6.71
N PRO A 33 -41.67 15.10 7.43
CA PRO A 33 -40.76 14.15 8.05
C PRO A 33 -41.50 13.34 9.13
N ASN A 34 -41.40 12.02 9.07
CA ASN A 34 -42.07 11.11 9.99
C ASN A 34 -41.04 10.24 10.72
N ALA A 35 -40.66 10.65 11.93
CA ALA A 35 -39.64 9.98 12.73
C ALA A 35 -39.91 8.48 12.95
N LYS A 36 -41.18 8.05 12.97
CA LYS A 36 -41.52 6.62 13.08
C LYS A 36 -41.15 5.84 11.83
N VAL A 37 -41.34 6.44 10.64
CA VAL A 37 -40.95 5.84 9.36
C VAL A 37 -39.43 5.79 9.26
N ASP A 38 -38.72 6.83 9.70
CA ASP A 38 -37.25 6.87 9.68
C ASP A 38 -36.63 5.81 10.60
N GLU A 39 -37.15 5.63 11.81
CA GLU A 39 -36.70 4.61 12.76
C GLU A 39 -36.96 3.20 12.24
N GLU A 40 -38.18 2.96 11.73
CA GLU A 40 -38.56 1.65 11.18
C GLU A 40 -37.75 1.31 9.93
N LEU A 41 -37.53 2.28 9.05
CA LEU A 41 -36.70 2.10 7.85
C LEU A 41 -35.25 1.83 8.21
N GLY A 42 -34.67 2.59 9.14
CA GLY A 42 -33.30 2.35 9.63
C GLY A 42 -33.13 0.92 10.15
N LYS A 43 -34.11 0.41 10.91
CA LYS A 43 -34.11 -0.97 11.40
C LYS A 43 -34.19 -2.00 10.28
N GLN A 44 -35.07 -1.80 9.29
CA GLN A 44 -35.20 -2.73 8.16
C GLN A 44 -33.95 -2.71 7.26
N MET A 45 -33.35 -1.54 7.04
CA MET A 45 -32.09 -1.41 6.29
C MET A 45 -30.92 -2.09 7.00
N ALA A 46 -30.83 -1.97 8.33
CA ALA A 46 -29.82 -2.69 9.11
C ALA A 46 -29.99 -4.21 9.01
N GLN A 47 -31.24 -4.72 9.00
CA GLN A 47 -31.53 -6.13 8.76
C GLN A 47 -31.17 -6.58 7.34
N MET A 48 -31.48 -5.76 6.34
CA MET A 48 -31.10 -6.04 4.94
C MET A 48 -29.57 -6.08 4.79
N LYS A 49 -28.84 -5.15 5.42
CA LYS A 49 -27.37 -5.15 5.47
C LYS A 49 -26.84 -6.43 6.11
N LEU A 50 -27.41 -6.84 7.25
CA LEU A 50 -26.99 -8.06 7.95
C LEU A 50 -27.12 -9.30 7.06
N ILE A 51 -28.16 -9.40 6.24
CA ILE A 51 -28.33 -10.53 5.30
C ILE A 51 -27.25 -10.52 4.22
N VAL A 52 -26.89 -9.33 3.71
CA VAL A 52 -26.00 -9.16 2.55
C VAL A 52 -24.51 -9.19 2.91
N GLN A 53 -24.15 -8.71 4.09
CA GLN A 53 -22.77 -8.58 4.56
C GLN A 53 -22.40 -9.58 5.67
N GLY A 54 -23.38 -10.00 6.47
CA GLY A 54 -23.16 -10.87 7.63
C GLY A 54 -22.50 -10.12 8.79
N THR A 55 -22.21 -10.85 9.87
CA THR A 55 -21.36 -10.41 10.98
C THR A 55 -20.23 -11.43 11.17
N PRO A 56 -19.17 -11.12 11.95
CA PRO A 56 -18.13 -12.11 12.27
C PRO A 56 -18.67 -13.42 12.88
N GLU A 57 -19.88 -13.37 13.46
CA GLU A 57 -20.57 -14.49 14.10
C GLU A 57 -21.64 -15.15 13.23
N VAL A 58 -22.12 -14.46 12.17
CA VAL A 58 -23.21 -14.92 11.30
C VAL A 58 -22.75 -14.86 9.84
N ASP A 59 -22.39 -16.01 9.30
CA ASP A 59 -22.08 -16.17 7.87
C ASP A 59 -23.30 -15.85 7.00
N CYS A 60 -23.06 -15.14 5.89
CA CYS A 60 -24.08 -14.90 4.87
C CYS A 60 -24.51 -16.22 4.22
N SER A 61 -25.79 -16.59 4.33
CA SER A 61 -26.33 -17.68 3.52
C SER A 61 -26.44 -17.24 2.06
N PRO A 62 -25.74 -17.89 1.11
CA PRO A 62 -25.78 -17.51 -0.31
C PRO A 62 -27.20 -17.57 -0.89
N GLU A 63 -28.03 -18.50 -0.39
CA GLU A 63 -29.43 -18.67 -0.79
C GLU A 63 -30.30 -17.50 -0.33
N GLN A 64 -30.09 -17.01 0.90
CA GLN A 64 -30.83 -15.85 1.42
C GLN A 64 -30.42 -14.56 0.70
N VAL A 65 -29.13 -14.40 0.39
CA VAL A 65 -28.65 -13.26 -0.42
C VAL A 65 -29.23 -13.31 -1.82
N HIS A 66 -29.26 -14.48 -2.46
CA HIS A 66 -29.85 -14.64 -3.80
C HIS A 66 -31.35 -14.32 -3.81
N GLN A 67 -32.10 -14.83 -2.82
CA GLN A 67 -33.53 -14.54 -2.67
C GLN A 67 -33.76 -13.04 -2.46
N LEU A 68 -32.97 -12.40 -1.59
CA LEU A 68 -33.05 -10.97 -1.33
C LEU A 68 -32.77 -10.13 -2.59
N VAL A 69 -31.69 -10.43 -3.31
CA VAL A 69 -31.32 -9.74 -4.55
C VAL A 69 -32.43 -9.90 -5.59
N SER A 70 -33.02 -11.09 -5.71
CA SER A 70 -34.13 -11.36 -6.62
C SER A 70 -35.36 -10.52 -6.28
N CYS A 71 -35.73 -10.42 -5.00
CA CYS A 71 -36.82 -9.55 -4.55
C CYS A 71 -36.51 -8.07 -4.82
N ILE A 72 -35.29 -7.60 -4.53
CA ILE A 72 -34.88 -6.21 -4.77
C ILE A 72 -34.99 -5.82 -6.25
N ILE A 73 -34.57 -6.71 -7.15
CA ILE A 73 -34.66 -6.50 -8.59
C ILE A 73 -36.11 -6.55 -9.07
N GLN A 74 -36.90 -7.51 -8.59
CA GLN A 74 -38.31 -7.66 -8.98
C GLN A 74 -39.17 -6.48 -8.52
N ASP A 75 -38.91 -5.97 -7.32
CA ASP A 75 -39.68 -4.88 -6.71
C ASP A 75 -39.13 -3.48 -7.00
N ASP A 76 -38.04 -3.36 -7.78
CA ASP A 76 -37.44 -2.07 -8.18
C ASP A 76 -36.93 -1.20 -7.02
N ILE A 77 -36.56 -1.86 -5.92
CA ILE A 77 -36.14 -1.19 -4.68
C ILE A 77 -34.87 -0.37 -4.90
N LEU A 78 -33.99 -0.78 -5.83
CA LEU A 78 -32.78 -0.01 -6.15
C LEU A 78 -33.09 1.38 -6.72
N TYR A 79 -34.16 1.51 -7.51
CA TYR A 79 -34.58 2.80 -8.06
C TYR A 79 -35.18 3.70 -6.99
N ASP A 80 -36.06 3.15 -6.15
CA ASP A 80 -36.65 3.88 -5.03
C ASP A 80 -35.58 4.33 -4.04
N LEU A 81 -34.60 3.46 -3.73
CA LEU A 81 -33.44 3.81 -2.92
C LEU A 81 -32.61 4.92 -3.56
N ALA A 82 -32.23 4.81 -4.84
CA ALA A 82 -31.42 5.83 -5.52
C ALA A 82 -32.04 7.24 -5.44
N ARG A 83 -33.37 7.35 -5.61
CA ARG A 83 -34.10 8.63 -5.51
C ARG A 83 -34.24 9.15 -4.08
N SER A 84 -34.36 8.23 -3.12
CA SER A 84 -34.61 8.56 -1.71
C SER A 84 -33.36 8.64 -0.85
N ILE A 85 -32.16 8.28 -1.34
CA ILE A 85 -30.89 8.33 -0.57
C ILE A 85 -30.71 9.69 0.12
N ARG A 86 -31.09 10.79 -0.53
CA ARG A 86 -31.01 12.15 0.04
C ARG A 86 -31.93 12.39 1.25
N LEU A 87 -33.03 11.64 1.35
CA LEU A 87 -34.04 11.71 2.41
C LEU A 87 -33.74 10.78 3.57
N LEU A 88 -32.85 9.80 3.37
CA LEU A 88 -32.52 8.81 4.39
C LEU A 88 -31.75 9.42 5.58
N PRO A 89 -31.98 8.94 6.82
CA PRO A 89 -31.17 9.31 7.97
C PRO A 89 -29.71 8.87 7.77
N PHE A 90 -28.79 9.46 8.55
CA PHE A 90 -27.36 9.31 8.35
C PHE A 90 -26.87 7.85 8.32
N GLU A 91 -27.32 7.01 9.27
CA GLU A 91 -26.95 5.59 9.31
C GLU A 91 -27.56 4.80 8.15
N ALA A 92 -28.84 5.04 7.82
CA ALA A 92 -29.51 4.40 6.71
C ALA A 92 -28.85 4.73 5.35
N ARG A 93 -28.26 5.91 5.17
CA ARG A 93 -27.45 6.23 3.98
C ARG A 93 -26.20 5.37 3.86
N LYS A 94 -25.51 5.11 4.97
CA LYS A 94 -24.34 4.21 4.99
C LYS A 94 -24.75 2.78 4.68
N ASP A 95 -25.86 2.33 5.26
CA ASP A 95 -26.42 1.00 5.01
C ASP A 95 -26.86 0.86 3.54
N ALA A 96 -27.51 1.89 2.97
CA ALA A 96 -27.88 1.94 1.56
C ALA A 96 -26.64 1.75 0.67
N GLN A 97 -25.56 2.49 0.95
CA GLN A 97 -24.30 2.39 0.21
C GLN A 97 -23.72 0.97 0.24
N ILE A 98 -23.69 0.33 1.41
CA ILE A 98 -23.16 -1.02 1.58
C ILE A 98 -24.01 -2.03 0.81
N ILE A 99 -25.33 -1.98 1.01
CA ILE A 99 -26.30 -2.88 0.36
C ILE A 99 -26.17 -2.76 -1.17
N PHE A 100 -26.21 -1.53 -1.71
CA PHE A 100 -26.09 -1.30 -3.14
C PHE A 100 -24.76 -1.84 -3.69
N SER A 101 -23.65 -1.58 -2.98
CA SER A 101 -22.32 -2.00 -3.42
C SER A 101 -22.17 -3.53 -3.43
N HIS A 102 -22.76 -4.23 -2.46
CA HIS A 102 -22.77 -5.69 -2.43
C HIS A 102 -23.65 -6.27 -3.54
N ILE A 103 -24.84 -5.71 -3.78
CA ILE A 103 -25.74 -6.16 -4.85
C ILE A 103 -25.08 -6.02 -6.22
N LEU A 104 -24.35 -4.92 -6.46
CA LEU A 104 -23.59 -4.73 -7.70
C LEU A 104 -22.43 -5.73 -7.86
N ARG A 105 -21.86 -6.24 -6.76
CA ARG A 105 -20.80 -7.27 -6.77
C ARG A 105 -21.34 -8.69 -6.85
N PHE A 106 -22.61 -8.89 -6.48
CA PHE A 106 -23.22 -10.20 -6.42
C PHE A 106 -23.31 -10.83 -7.82
N LYS A 107 -22.76 -12.03 -7.94
CA LYS A 107 -22.85 -12.84 -9.16
C LYS A 107 -23.74 -14.04 -8.87
N PRO A 108 -24.88 -14.20 -9.56
CA PRO A 108 -25.71 -15.36 -9.36
C PRO A 108 -24.98 -16.64 -9.81
N THR A 109 -25.20 -17.73 -9.10
CA THR A 109 -24.58 -19.05 -9.35
C THR A 109 -25.14 -19.71 -10.63
N ASN A 110 -26.37 -19.39 -11.01
CA ASN A 110 -27.03 -19.90 -12.21
C ASN A 110 -26.91 -18.90 -13.36
N SER A 111 -26.58 -19.39 -14.56
CA SER A 111 -26.44 -18.58 -15.77
C SER A 111 -27.74 -17.95 -16.28
N ASN A 112 -28.91 -18.44 -15.83
CA ASN A 112 -30.23 -17.90 -16.18
C ASN A 112 -30.66 -16.69 -15.34
N ASP A 113 -30.01 -16.44 -14.20
CA ASP A 113 -30.40 -15.34 -13.32
C ASP A 113 -29.78 -14.03 -13.79
N ARG A 114 -30.61 -13.00 -13.94
CA ARG A 114 -30.16 -11.67 -14.37
C ARG A 114 -29.31 -11.04 -13.26
N SER A 115 -28.07 -10.70 -13.58
CA SER A 115 -27.22 -9.92 -12.69
C SER A 115 -27.84 -8.53 -12.43
N ALA A 116 -27.55 -7.95 -11.26
CA ALA A 116 -27.96 -6.58 -10.95
C ALA A 116 -27.50 -5.59 -12.04
N ILE A 117 -26.32 -5.80 -12.62
CA ILE A 117 -25.81 -4.97 -13.72
C ILE A 117 -26.67 -5.12 -14.99
N SER A 118 -27.10 -6.34 -15.34
CA SER A 118 -28.01 -6.56 -16.48
C SER A 118 -29.34 -5.81 -16.27
N TYR A 119 -29.86 -5.83 -15.04
CA TYR A 119 -31.04 -5.07 -14.67
C TYR A 119 -30.83 -3.54 -14.79
N LEU A 120 -29.74 -3.00 -14.24
CA LEU A 120 -29.40 -1.58 -14.36
C LEU A 120 -29.28 -1.13 -15.82
N VAL A 121 -28.76 -1.99 -16.70
CA VAL A 121 -28.50 -1.62 -18.10
C VAL A 121 -29.75 -1.74 -18.97
N TYR A 122 -30.50 -2.84 -18.86
CA TYR A 122 -31.56 -3.16 -19.80
C TYR A 122 -32.97 -2.86 -19.29
N ASN A 123 -33.14 -2.74 -17.97
CA ASN A 123 -34.46 -2.56 -17.36
C ASN A 123 -34.61 -1.21 -16.68
N ARG A 124 -33.57 -0.74 -15.96
CA ARG A 124 -33.62 0.51 -15.16
C ARG A 124 -32.34 1.35 -15.22
N PRO A 125 -31.98 1.90 -16.40
CA PRO A 125 -30.84 2.80 -16.55
C PRO A 125 -30.96 4.09 -15.71
N GLU A 126 -32.19 4.49 -15.36
CA GLU A 126 -32.46 5.68 -14.55
C GLU A 126 -31.80 5.61 -13.17
N ILE A 127 -31.58 4.41 -12.63
CA ILE A 127 -30.86 4.21 -11.36
C ILE A 127 -29.49 4.89 -11.39
N VAL A 128 -28.73 4.71 -12.48
CA VAL A 128 -27.38 5.27 -12.61
C VAL A 128 -27.44 6.80 -12.73
N VAL A 129 -28.45 7.31 -13.45
CA VAL A 129 -28.67 8.75 -13.62
C VAL A 129 -29.04 9.40 -12.28
N GLU A 130 -29.93 8.78 -11.49
CA GLU A 130 -30.31 9.26 -10.16
C GLU A 130 -29.13 9.24 -9.18
N LEU A 131 -28.28 8.21 -9.22
CA LEU A 131 -27.03 8.19 -8.44
C LEU A 131 -26.11 9.35 -8.82
N CYS A 132 -26.01 9.70 -10.09
CA CYS A 132 -25.24 10.88 -10.52
C CYS A 132 -25.88 12.20 -10.03
N ARG A 133 -27.21 12.32 -10.08
CA ARG A 133 -27.96 13.46 -9.53
C ARG A 133 -27.82 13.59 -8.00
N GLY A 134 -27.47 12.50 -7.31
CA GLY A 134 -27.15 12.50 -5.89
C GLY A 134 -26.04 13.47 -5.46
N TYR A 135 -25.20 13.94 -6.39
CA TYR A 135 -24.21 15.00 -6.15
C TYR A 135 -24.80 16.41 -5.99
N GLU A 136 -26.07 16.63 -6.36
CA GLU A 136 -26.76 17.90 -6.18
C GLU A 136 -27.01 18.23 -4.71
N HIS A 137 -27.07 17.20 -3.86
CA HIS A 137 -27.27 17.34 -2.43
C HIS A 137 -26.01 16.88 -1.67
N PRO A 138 -25.40 17.75 -0.84
CA PRO A 138 -24.15 17.41 -0.13
C PRO A 138 -24.23 16.15 0.72
N GLN A 139 -25.39 15.88 1.30
CA GLN A 139 -25.63 14.76 2.21
C GLN A 139 -25.68 13.39 1.50
N SER A 140 -26.03 13.33 0.22
CA SER A 140 -26.07 12.09 -0.58
C SER A 140 -24.83 11.89 -1.45
N ALA A 141 -24.04 12.94 -1.70
CA ALA A 141 -22.93 12.92 -2.64
C ALA A 141 -21.93 11.77 -2.37
N MET A 142 -21.46 11.60 -1.13
CA MET A 142 -20.47 10.57 -0.79
C MET A 142 -21.01 9.12 -0.93
N PRO A 143 -22.20 8.78 -0.38
CA PRO A 143 -22.84 7.49 -0.63
C PRO A 143 -23.01 7.21 -2.12
N CYS A 144 -23.61 8.14 -2.87
CA CYS A 144 -23.85 7.98 -4.30
C CYS A 144 -22.55 7.84 -5.09
N GLY A 145 -21.52 8.62 -4.79
CA GLY A 145 -20.21 8.53 -5.41
C GLY A 145 -19.55 7.17 -5.20
N THR A 146 -19.65 6.60 -4.01
CA THR A 146 -19.09 5.28 -3.72
C THR A 146 -19.82 4.17 -4.48
N ILE A 147 -21.16 4.21 -4.52
CA ILE A 147 -21.98 3.28 -5.29
C ILE A 147 -21.64 3.41 -6.79
N LEU A 148 -21.55 4.63 -7.29
CA LEU A 148 -21.30 4.91 -8.71
C LEU A 148 -19.91 4.40 -9.14
N ARG A 149 -18.85 4.65 -8.35
CA ARG A 149 -17.50 4.11 -8.63
C ARG A 149 -17.44 2.59 -8.62
N GLN A 150 -18.27 1.95 -7.79
CA GLN A 150 -18.44 0.49 -7.80
C GLN A 150 -19.14 0.02 -9.09
N ALA A 151 -20.17 0.73 -9.55
CA ALA A 151 -20.87 0.42 -10.80
C ALA A 151 -19.98 0.65 -12.05
N LEU A 152 -19.15 1.70 -12.03
CA LEU A 152 -18.19 2.05 -13.09
C LEU A 152 -17.11 0.99 -13.33
N GLN A 153 -17.02 -0.07 -12.51
CA GLN A 153 -16.21 -1.25 -12.84
C GLN A 153 -16.65 -1.93 -14.15
N HIS A 154 -17.90 -1.72 -14.57
CA HIS A 154 -18.45 -2.19 -15.83
C HIS A 154 -18.42 -1.07 -16.87
N ASP A 155 -17.89 -1.36 -18.06
CA ASP A 155 -17.80 -0.44 -19.20
C ASP A 155 -19.16 0.07 -19.66
N VAL A 156 -20.16 -0.81 -19.67
CA VAL A 156 -21.54 -0.51 -20.03
C VAL A 156 -22.15 0.60 -19.16
N ILE A 157 -21.82 0.65 -17.85
CA ILE A 157 -22.30 1.71 -16.95
C ILE A 157 -21.59 3.03 -17.26
N ALA A 158 -20.29 3.00 -17.55
CA ALA A 158 -19.58 4.20 -17.97
C ALA A 158 -20.11 4.74 -19.31
N ALA A 159 -20.48 3.87 -20.25
CA ALA A 159 -21.15 4.25 -21.48
C ALA A 159 -22.50 4.94 -21.19
N LEU A 160 -23.32 4.38 -20.30
CA LEU A 160 -24.58 4.98 -19.88
C LEU A 160 -24.37 6.41 -19.37
N VAL A 161 -23.44 6.61 -18.43
CA VAL A 161 -23.16 7.95 -17.88
C VAL A 161 -22.69 8.91 -18.97
N LEU A 162 -21.77 8.48 -19.85
CA LEU A 162 -21.20 9.32 -20.91
C LEU A 162 -22.23 9.69 -21.98
N TYR A 163 -23.09 8.76 -22.39
CA TYR A 163 -24.00 8.92 -23.52
C TYR A 163 -25.40 9.41 -23.15
N ASP A 164 -25.77 9.38 -21.87
CA ASP A 164 -27.08 9.83 -21.40
C ASP A 164 -27.27 11.35 -21.58
N GLN A 165 -28.39 11.71 -22.21
CA GLN A 165 -28.80 13.09 -22.48
C GLN A 165 -30.20 13.40 -21.90
N SER A 166 -30.71 12.51 -21.04
CA SER A 166 -32.08 12.57 -20.55
C SER A 166 -32.25 13.63 -19.45
N ARG A 167 -33.34 14.39 -19.51
CA ARG A 167 -33.69 15.38 -18.49
C ARG A 167 -34.27 14.71 -17.24
N PRO A 168 -34.35 15.41 -16.09
CA PRO A 168 -35.04 14.89 -14.92
C PRO A 168 -36.47 14.46 -15.25
N GLY A 169 -36.79 13.19 -15.01
CA GLY A 169 -38.10 12.60 -15.31
C GLY A 169 -38.25 11.94 -16.68
N GLU A 170 -37.28 12.09 -17.59
CA GLU A 170 -37.24 11.34 -18.85
C GLU A 170 -36.57 9.97 -18.65
N SER A 171 -36.93 8.99 -19.50
CA SER A 171 -36.27 7.69 -19.52
C SER A 171 -34.80 7.83 -19.90
N ALA A 172 -33.92 7.15 -19.17
CA ALA A 172 -32.49 7.19 -19.42
C ALA A 172 -32.13 6.45 -20.72
N VAL A 173 -30.96 6.77 -21.26
CA VAL A 173 -30.54 6.22 -22.57
C VAL A 173 -30.44 4.69 -22.54
N GLN A 174 -31.01 4.04 -23.56
CA GLN A 174 -30.80 2.61 -23.79
C GLN A 174 -29.54 2.42 -24.63
N ILE A 175 -28.58 1.67 -24.09
CA ILE A 175 -27.25 1.52 -24.73
C ILE A 175 -27.32 0.88 -26.13
N ARG A 176 -28.37 0.11 -26.43
CA ARG A 176 -28.60 -0.47 -27.76
C ARG A 176 -28.91 0.57 -28.84
N GLU A 177 -29.37 1.75 -28.43
CA GLU A 177 -29.83 2.82 -29.30
C GLU A 177 -28.83 3.99 -29.38
N VAL A 178 -27.68 3.88 -28.70
CA VAL A 178 -26.65 4.92 -28.67
C VAL A 178 -25.87 4.94 -29.97
N ASP A 179 -25.94 6.06 -30.69
CA ASP A 179 -25.04 6.36 -31.80
C ASP A 179 -23.74 6.98 -31.28
N VAL A 180 -22.67 6.19 -31.26
CA VAL A 180 -21.33 6.60 -30.82
C VAL A 180 -20.64 7.59 -31.76
N SER A 181 -21.18 7.81 -32.96
CA SER A 181 -20.64 8.75 -33.95
C SER A 181 -21.26 10.14 -33.85
N GLN A 182 -22.37 10.27 -33.14
CA GLN A 182 -23.08 11.54 -32.99
C GLN A 182 -22.45 12.39 -31.87
N GLN A 183 -22.27 13.68 -32.17
CA GLN A 183 -21.84 14.66 -31.18
C GLN A 183 -22.98 14.97 -30.19
N GLN A 184 -22.64 15.07 -28.91
CA GLN A 184 -23.58 15.40 -27.84
C GLN A 184 -23.90 16.88 -27.75
N THR A 185 -25.05 17.19 -27.15
CA THR A 185 -25.50 18.57 -26.90
C THR A 185 -24.75 19.27 -25.76
N GLY A 186 -24.26 18.50 -24.79
CA GLY A 186 -23.61 19.02 -23.59
C GLY A 186 -24.53 19.24 -22.38
N ASP A 187 -25.78 18.77 -22.45
CA ASP A 187 -26.77 18.92 -21.36
C ASP A 187 -27.02 17.62 -20.57
N GLY A 188 -26.35 16.53 -20.95
CA GLY A 188 -26.47 15.23 -20.32
C GLY A 188 -25.89 15.14 -18.91
N ILE A 189 -26.14 14.00 -18.24
CA ILE A 189 -25.75 13.81 -16.83
C ILE A 189 -24.23 13.86 -16.61
N PHE A 190 -23.44 13.33 -17.55
CA PHE A 190 -21.98 13.46 -17.50
C PHE A 190 -21.52 14.93 -17.43
N TRP A 191 -22.20 15.81 -18.17
CA TRP A 191 -21.84 17.22 -18.23
C TRP A 191 -22.15 17.97 -16.93
N GLN A 192 -23.03 17.44 -16.08
CA GLN A 192 -23.28 18.00 -14.76
C GLN A 192 -22.09 17.85 -13.82
N PHE A 193 -21.18 16.89 -14.04
CA PHE A 193 -19.96 16.77 -13.24
C PHE A 193 -19.08 18.02 -13.30
N PHE A 194 -19.08 18.76 -14.41
CA PHE A 194 -18.37 20.05 -14.48
C PHE A 194 -18.92 21.03 -13.43
N ARG A 195 -20.24 21.07 -13.25
CA ARG A 195 -20.91 21.89 -12.24
C ARG A 195 -20.67 21.36 -10.83
N TYR A 196 -20.77 20.04 -10.62
CA TYR A 196 -20.54 19.42 -9.32
C TYR A 196 -19.10 19.61 -8.81
N ILE A 197 -18.14 19.71 -9.73
CA ILE A 197 -16.74 19.99 -9.41
C ILE A 197 -16.48 21.48 -9.18
N SER A 198 -17.16 22.38 -9.92
CA SER A 198 -16.84 23.81 -9.85
C SER A 198 -17.65 24.58 -8.79
N ALA A 199 -18.88 24.17 -8.51
CA ALA A 199 -19.86 24.96 -7.76
C ALA A 199 -20.26 24.36 -6.40
N SER A 200 -19.80 23.15 -6.07
CA SER A 200 -20.16 22.46 -4.82
C SER A 200 -19.17 22.75 -3.69
N THR A 201 -19.49 22.27 -2.48
CA THR A 201 -18.55 22.29 -1.35
C THR A 201 -17.29 21.48 -1.66
N PHE A 202 -16.19 21.77 -0.95
CA PHE A 202 -14.90 21.11 -1.18
C PHE A 202 -14.99 19.57 -1.16
N GLU A 203 -15.67 19.00 -0.18
CA GLU A 203 -15.83 17.55 -0.04
C GLU A 203 -16.58 16.94 -1.23
N VAL A 204 -17.69 17.55 -1.63
CA VAL A 204 -18.51 17.12 -2.78
C VAL A 204 -17.72 17.26 -4.08
N SER A 205 -17.02 18.38 -4.26
CA SER A 205 -16.17 18.63 -5.42
C SER A 205 -15.04 17.61 -5.53
N ALA A 206 -14.38 17.24 -4.43
CA ALA A 206 -13.29 16.28 -4.43
C ALA A 206 -13.77 14.87 -4.77
N ASP A 207 -14.91 14.46 -4.22
CA ASP A 207 -15.53 13.17 -4.52
C ASP A 207 -16.05 13.12 -5.98
N ALA A 208 -16.74 14.18 -6.43
CA ALA A 208 -17.20 14.30 -7.80
C ALA A 208 -16.04 14.26 -8.81
N PHE A 209 -14.92 14.93 -8.51
CA PHE A 209 -13.72 14.89 -9.35
C PHE A 209 -13.13 13.47 -9.43
N THR A 210 -13.13 12.74 -8.32
CA THR A 210 -12.65 11.35 -8.28
C THR A 210 -13.50 10.46 -9.19
N THR A 211 -14.83 10.60 -9.13
CA THR A 211 -15.73 9.86 -10.01
C THR A 211 -15.59 10.29 -11.47
N PHE A 212 -15.51 11.59 -11.75
CA PHE A 212 -15.27 12.13 -13.09
C PHE A 212 -13.98 11.61 -13.72
N ARG A 213 -12.89 11.55 -12.94
CA ARG A 213 -11.63 10.94 -13.36
C ARG A 213 -11.81 9.46 -13.68
N GLU A 214 -12.47 8.68 -12.82
CA GLU A 214 -12.73 7.25 -13.09
C GLU A 214 -13.51 7.03 -14.38
N ILE A 215 -14.55 7.84 -14.64
CA ILE A 215 -15.32 7.77 -15.89
C ILE A 215 -14.39 7.94 -17.11
N LEU A 216 -13.43 8.86 -17.04
CA LEU A 216 -12.53 9.20 -18.14
C LEU A 216 -11.31 8.29 -18.30
N THR A 217 -10.84 7.62 -17.25
CA THR A 217 -9.55 6.90 -17.30
C THR A 217 -9.67 5.37 -17.26
N LYS A 218 -10.82 4.83 -16.85
CA LYS A 218 -10.98 3.39 -16.58
C LYS A 218 -11.13 2.55 -17.85
N HIS A 219 -12.03 2.96 -18.74
CA HIS A 219 -12.38 2.24 -19.97
C HIS A 219 -11.80 2.93 -21.21
N LYS A 220 -10.47 2.86 -21.34
CA LYS A 220 -9.66 3.70 -22.23
C LYS A 220 -10.12 3.79 -23.69
N GLN A 221 -10.45 2.65 -24.32
CA GLN A 221 -10.83 2.63 -25.73
C GLN A 221 -12.16 3.35 -26.00
N MET A 222 -13.15 3.10 -25.14
CA MET A 222 -14.46 3.73 -25.25
C MET A 222 -14.38 5.24 -24.98
N VAL A 223 -13.64 5.65 -23.96
CA VAL A 223 -13.45 7.07 -23.64
C VAL A 223 -12.69 7.77 -24.76
N ALA A 224 -11.65 7.16 -25.33
CA ALA A 224 -10.91 7.73 -26.45
C ALA A 224 -11.82 8.06 -27.64
N GLN A 225 -12.71 7.13 -28.00
CA GLN A 225 -13.70 7.35 -29.05
C GLN A 225 -14.66 8.50 -28.70
N TYR A 226 -15.21 8.48 -27.48
CA TYR A 226 -16.14 9.52 -27.01
C TYR A 226 -15.50 10.92 -27.00
N LEU A 227 -14.27 11.04 -26.48
CA LEU A 227 -13.52 12.30 -26.43
C LEU A 227 -13.16 12.81 -27.82
N PHE A 228 -12.90 11.92 -28.78
CA PHE A 228 -12.59 12.32 -30.14
C PHE A 228 -13.83 12.89 -30.86
N VAL A 229 -14.99 12.23 -30.72
CA VAL A 229 -16.26 12.70 -31.33
C VAL A 229 -16.72 14.01 -30.70
N ASN A 230 -16.57 14.17 -29.39
CA ASN A 230 -17.00 15.35 -28.64
C ASN A 230 -15.87 16.35 -28.38
N PHE A 231 -14.79 16.29 -29.15
CA PHE A 231 -13.52 16.96 -28.85
C PHE A 231 -13.68 18.46 -28.57
N ASP A 232 -14.31 19.18 -29.50
CA ASP A 232 -14.51 20.63 -29.42
C ASP A 232 -15.30 21.03 -28.17
N LEU A 233 -16.43 20.37 -27.95
CA LEU A 233 -17.32 20.67 -26.84
C LEU A 233 -16.67 20.32 -25.50
N PHE A 234 -16.05 19.15 -25.40
CA PHE A 234 -15.41 18.67 -24.18
C PHE A 234 -14.25 19.55 -23.77
N PHE A 235 -13.26 19.75 -24.64
CA PHE A 235 -12.05 20.49 -24.26
C PHE A 235 -12.30 21.99 -24.10
N ASN A 236 -13.30 22.57 -24.77
CA ASN A 236 -13.71 23.95 -24.50
C ASN A 236 -14.20 24.09 -23.05
N ARG A 237 -15.14 23.23 -22.60
CA ARG A 237 -15.65 23.26 -21.22
C ARG A 237 -14.57 22.84 -20.21
N TYR A 238 -13.78 21.81 -20.51
CA TYR A 238 -12.69 21.35 -19.65
C TYR A 238 -11.65 22.44 -19.39
N ASN A 239 -11.21 23.12 -20.44
CA ASN A 239 -10.22 24.18 -20.32
C ASN A 239 -10.79 25.39 -19.56
N THR A 240 -12.01 25.82 -19.88
CA THR A 240 -12.63 27.04 -19.32
C THR A 240 -13.10 26.86 -17.89
N ILE A 241 -13.73 25.73 -17.55
CA ILE A 241 -14.34 25.50 -16.23
C ILE A 241 -13.31 24.90 -15.25
N LEU A 242 -12.52 23.92 -15.69
CA LEU A 242 -11.70 23.11 -14.78
C LEU A 242 -10.24 23.59 -14.75
N VAL A 243 -9.58 23.68 -15.91
CA VAL A 243 -8.16 24.10 -16.00
C VAL A 243 -7.98 25.57 -15.63
N GLN A 244 -8.96 26.42 -15.93
CA GLN A 244 -8.96 27.84 -15.53
C GLN A 244 -9.69 28.09 -14.21
N SER A 245 -10.11 27.05 -13.48
CA SER A 245 -10.83 27.19 -12.21
C SER A 245 -10.09 28.07 -11.20
N GLU A 246 -10.82 28.87 -10.43
CA GLU A 246 -10.25 29.66 -9.33
C GLU A 246 -9.79 28.77 -8.17
N SER A 247 -10.48 27.63 -7.97
CA SER A 247 -10.11 26.63 -6.96
C SER A 247 -8.75 26.02 -7.29
N TYR A 248 -7.80 26.18 -6.37
CA TYR A 248 -6.45 25.59 -6.51
C TYR A 248 -6.50 24.08 -6.73
N VAL A 249 -7.29 23.37 -5.92
CA VAL A 249 -7.35 21.90 -5.98
C VAL A 249 -7.96 21.45 -7.29
N THR A 250 -9.09 22.05 -7.70
CA THR A 250 -9.74 21.75 -8.98
C THR A 250 -8.81 22.03 -10.15
N LYS A 251 -8.19 23.22 -10.19
CA LYS A 251 -7.24 23.60 -11.23
C LYS A 251 -6.10 22.60 -11.35
N ARG A 252 -5.40 22.32 -10.24
CA ARG A 252 -4.24 21.43 -10.23
C ARG A 252 -4.60 20.01 -10.65
N GLN A 253 -5.65 19.43 -10.08
CA GLN A 253 -6.06 18.06 -10.39
C GLN A 253 -6.54 17.92 -11.84
N SER A 254 -7.17 18.96 -12.39
CA SER A 254 -7.61 18.98 -13.79
C SER A 254 -6.42 19.05 -14.76
N ILE A 255 -5.39 19.83 -14.46
CA ILE A 255 -4.18 19.86 -15.29
C ILE A 255 -3.46 18.51 -15.25
N LYS A 256 -3.38 17.89 -14.07
CA LYS A 256 -2.82 16.55 -13.91
C LYS A 256 -3.60 15.51 -14.73
N LEU A 257 -4.93 15.51 -14.63
CA LEU A 257 -5.80 14.61 -15.38
C LEU A 257 -5.69 14.87 -16.90
N LEU A 258 -5.56 16.13 -17.34
CA LEU A 258 -5.30 16.46 -18.73
C LEU A 258 -4.00 15.82 -19.23
N GLY A 259 -2.92 15.89 -18.44
CA GLY A 259 -1.67 15.20 -18.73
C GLY A 259 -1.85 13.67 -18.84
N GLU A 260 -2.59 13.05 -17.91
CA GLU A 260 -2.92 11.62 -17.94
C GLU A 260 -3.70 11.23 -19.21
N ILE A 261 -4.68 12.04 -19.62
CA ILE A 261 -5.49 11.80 -20.83
C ILE A 261 -4.63 11.91 -22.09
N LEU A 262 -3.80 12.95 -22.20
CA LEU A 262 -3.01 13.22 -23.41
C LEU A 262 -1.84 12.23 -23.59
N LEU A 263 -1.27 11.73 -22.50
CA LEU A 263 -0.16 10.76 -22.56
C LEU A 263 -0.62 9.30 -22.71
N ASP A 264 -1.92 9.02 -22.61
CA ASP A 264 -2.42 7.67 -22.81
C ASP A 264 -2.40 7.27 -24.30
N ARG A 265 -1.83 6.11 -24.60
CA ARG A 265 -1.74 5.56 -25.96
C ARG A 265 -3.09 5.39 -26.67
N ALA A 266 -4.18 5.13 -25.93
CA ALA A 266 -5.52 5.00 -26.52
C ALA A 266 -6.04 6.35 -27.04
N ASN A 267 -5.58 7.44 -26.45
CA ASN A 267 -5.98 8.80 -26.78
C ASN A 267 -5.08 9.46 -27.82
N TYR A 268 -4.30 8.71 -28.61
CA TYR A 268 -3.35 9.29 -29.57
C TYR A 268 -4.00 10.31 -30.54
N ASN A 269 -5.19 10.02 -31.05
CA ASN A 269 -5.93 10.94 -31.94
C ASN A 269 -6.39 12.21 -31.20
N VAL A 270 -6.86 12.04 -29.96
CA VAL A 270 -7.27 13.15 -29.08
C VAL A 270 -6.07 14.02 -28.71
N MET A 271 -4.94 13.41 -28.33
CA MET A 271 -3.68 14.09 -28.06
C MET A 271 -3.24 14.90 -29.26
N THR A 272 -3.19 14.28 -30.44
CA THR A 272 -2.78 14.93 -31.68
C THR A 272 -3.68 16.14 -31.99
N ALA A 273 -5.00 16.00 -31.87
CA ALA A 273 -5.95 17.09 -32.06
C ALA A 273 -5.79 18.22 -31.01
N TYR A 274 -5.46 17.89 -29.77
CA TYR A 274 -5.24 18.86 -28.69
C TYR A 274 -3.97 19.67 -28.90
N VAL A 275 -2.87 19.02 -29.27
CA VAL A 275 -1.58 19.69 -29.48
C VAL A 275 -1.49 20.44 -30.81
N ASP A 276 -2.42 20.23 -31.74
CA ASP A 276 -2.51 20.97 -33.01
C ASP A 276 -3.02 22.41 -32.80
N ARG A 277 -3.75 22.67 -31.70
CA ARG A 277 -4.42 23.96 -31.44
C ARG A 277 -3.52 24.97 -30.72
N GLY A 278 -3.30 26.13 -31.36
CA GLY A 278 -2.52 27.22 -30.79
C GLY A 278 -3.11 27.81 -29.49
N GLU A 279 -4.43 27.85 -29.34
CA GLU A 279 -5.08 28.35 -28.11
C GLU A 279 -4.79 27.45 -26.89
N HIS A 280 -4.72 26.14 -27.09
CA HIS A 280 -4.34 25.21 -26.02
C HIS A 280 -2.88 25.39 -25.60
N LEU A 281 -1.97 25.67 -26.55
CA LEU A 281 -0.58 26.00 -26.24
C LEU A 281 -0.49 27.29 -25.42
N LYS A 282 -1.21 28.35 -25.81
CA LYS A 282 -1.24 29.62 -25.05
C LYS A 282 -1.72 29.40 -23.61
N LEU A 283 -2.78 28.60 -23.43
CA LEU A 283 -3.27 28.22 -22.11
C LEU A 283 -2.18 27.55 -21.28
N CYS A 284 -1.50 26.53 -21.84
CA CYS A 284 -0.41 25.83 -21.15
C CYS A 284 0.76 26.76 -20.80
N MET A 285 1.16 27.64 -21.72
CA MET A 285 2.24 28.62 -21.49
C MET A 285 1.88 29.64 -20.40
N ASN A 286 0.61 30.03 -20.29
CA ASN A 286 0.15 30.88 -19.20
C ASN A 286 0.16 30.13 -17.85
N LEU A 287 -0.18 28.84 -17.83
CA LEU A 287 -0.14 28.01 -16.62
C LEU A 287 1.29 27.75 -16.12
N LEU A 288 2.30 27.73 -17.01
CA LEU A 288 3.71 27.71 -16.62
C LEU A 288 4.11 28.95 -15.80
N ARG A 289 3.32 30.03 -15.87
CA ARG A 289 3.53 31.29 -15.15
C ARG A 289 2.54 31.49 -13.99
N ASP A 290 1.73 30.49 -13.62
CA ASP A 290 0.84 30.57 -12.46
C ASP A 290 1.67 30.74 -11.18
N ASP A 291 1.19 31.50 -10.19
CA ASP A 291 1.96 31.81 -8.98
C ASP A 291 2.30 30.57 -8.12
N ARG A 292 1.60 29.46 -8.36
CA ARG A 292 1.71 28.22 -7.56
C ARG A 292 2.60 27.20 -8.25
N LYS A 293 3.75 26.87 -7.65
CA LYS A 293 4.74 25.91 -8.17
C LYS A 293 4.16 24.56 -8.61
N MET A 294 3.20 24.02 -7.85
CA MET A 294 2.58 22.73 -8.18
C MET A 294 1.67 22.81 -9.43
N VAL A 295 1.05 23.96 -9.72
CA VAL A 295 0.29 24.17 -10.96
C VAL A 295 1.27 24.28 -12.13
N GLN A 296 2.34 25.05 -11.96
CA GLN A 296 3.41 25.18 -12.95
C GLN A 296 3.99 23.80 -13.32
N TYR A 297 4.25 22.96 -12.32
CA TYR A 297 4.79 21.62 -12.51
C TYR A 297 3.87 20.72 -13.34
N GLU A 298 2.58 20.65 -13.02
CA GLU A 298 1.63 19.85 -13.82
C GLU A 298 1.47 20.44 -15.24
N ALA A 299 1.49 21.77 -15.37
CA ALA A 299 1.44 22.44 -16.67
C ALA A 299 2.65 22.14 -17.54
N PHE A 300 3.84 21.93 -16.94
CA PHE A 300 5.03 21.48 -17.65
C PHE A 300 4.84 20.12 -18.31
N HIS A 301 4.19 19.16 -17.64
CA HIS A 301 3.90 17.85 -18.21
C HIS A 301 2.89 17.88 -19.36
N VAL A 302 2.06 18.91 -19.46
CA VAL A 302 1.20 19.14 -20.64
C VAL A 302 1.99 19.88 -21.74
N PHE A 303 2.73 20.92 -21.38
CA PHE A 303 3.56 21.70 -22.30
C PHE A 303 4.60 20.84 -23.02
N LYS A 304 5.21 19.87 -22.34
CA LYS A 304 6.21 18.97 -22.96
C LYS A 304 5.65 18.23 -24.17
N VAL A 305 4.35 17.88 -24.16
CA VAL A 305 3.70 17.15 -25.26
C VAL A 305 3.61 18.00 -26.53
N PHE A 306 3.38 19.32 -26.39
CA PHE A 306 3.37 20.24 -27.53
C PHE A 306 4.75 20.35 -28.19
N VAL A 307 5.80 20.43 -27.40
CA VAL A 307 7.18 20.57 -27.89
C VAL A 307 7.71 19.24 -28.43
N ALA A 308 7.36 18.11 -27.82
CA ALA A 308 7.75 16.78 -28.26
C ALA A 308 7.04 16.32 -29.54
N ASN A 309 5.91 16.93 -29.92
CA ASN A 309 5.20 16.59 -31.15
C ASN A 309 6.09 16.84 -32.39
N PRO A 310 6.42 15.82 -33.21
CA PRO A 310 7.22 16.03 -34.43
C PRO A 310 6.45 16.82 -35.50
N ASN A 311 5.13 16.70 -35.56
CA ASN A 311 4.27 17.29 -36.58
C ASN A 311 3.48 18.47 -35.99
N LYS A 312 4.19 19.54 -35.64
CA LYS A 312 3.57 20.75 -35.04
C LYS A 312 2.79 21.53 -36.11
N SER A 313 1.59 22.01 -35.77
CA SER A 313 0.82 22.91 -36.62
C SER A 313 1.54 24.24 -36.86
N VAL A 314 1.26 24.92 -37.98
CA VAL A 314 1.83 26.25 -38.27
C VAL A 314 1.52 27.25 -37.15
N ALA A 315 0.32 27.18 -36.56
CA ALA A 315 -0.08 28.04 -35.45
C ALA A 315 0.78 27.79 -34.20
N VAL A 316 1.03 26.52 -33.86
CA VAL A 316 1.86 26.11 -32.72
C VAL A 316 3.33 26.45 -32.95
N GLN A 317 3.85 26.17 -34.14
CA GLN A 317 5.21 26.55 -34.53
C GLN A 317 5.42 28.06 -34.39
N ARG A 318 4.50 28.88 -34.93
CA ARG A 318 4.58 30.34 -34.85
C ARG A 318 4.62 30.84 -33.40
N ILE A 319 3.82 30.27 -32.50
CA ILE A 319 3.84 30.65 -31.08
C ILE A 319 5.18 30.29 -30.43
N LEU A 320 5.71 29.09 -30.67
CA LEU A 320 7.00 28.67 -30.11
C LEU A 320 8.17 29.49 -30.66
N ILE A 321 8.20 29.78 -31.96
CA ILE A 321 9.22 30.60 -32.62
C ILE A 321 9.20 32.03 -32.06
N ASN A 322 8.02 32.67 -31.99
CA ASN A 322 7.87 34.03 -31.47
C ASN A 322 8.29 34.18 -30.00
N ASN A 323 8.26 33.08 -29.22
CA ASN A 323 8.63 33.08 -27.81
C ASN A 323 9.95 32.35 -27.53
N ARG A 324 10.70 31.96 -28.57
CA ARG A 324 11.90 31.12 -28.47
C ARG A 324 12.91 31.65 -27.46
N ASP A 325 13.35 32.90 -27.62
CA ASP A 325 14.36 33.49 -26.73
C ASP A 325 13.89 33.58 -25.27
N ARG A 326 12.59 33.83 -25.07
CA ARG A 326 11.99 33.89 -23.72
C ARG A 326 11.93 32.50 -23.09
N LEU A 327 11.53 31.49 -23.86
CA LEU A 327 11.46 30.10 -23.41
C LEU A 327 12.85 29.54 -23.06
N LEU A 328 13.87 29.84 -23.88
CA LEU A 328 15.26 29.40 -23.62
C LEU A 328 15.87 30.07 -22.39
N LYS A 329 15.43 31.27 -22.01
CA LYS A 329 15.82 31.92 -20.74
C LYS A 329 15.01 31.42 -19.55
N PHE A 330 13.73 31.09 -19.78
CA PHE A 330 12.79 30.67 -18.74
C PHE A 330 13.01 29.22 -18.30
N LEU A 331 13.07 28.27 -19.23
CA LEU A 331 13.10 26.84 -18.92
C LEU A 331 14.29 26.44 -18.04
N PRO A 332 15.55 26.88 -18.28
CA PRO A 332 16.69 26.53 -17.41
C PRO A 332 16.51 26.93 -15.94
N LYS A 333 15.79 28.01 -15.65
CA LYS A 333 15.51 28.50 -14.29
C LYS A 333 14.16 28.05 -13.73
N PHE A 334 13.36 27.34 -14.54
CA PHE A 334 12.04 26.88 -14.14
C PHE A 334 12.15 25.77 -13.11
N LEU A 335 11.56 25.98 -11.92
CA LEU A 335 11.58 25.05 -10.77
C LEU A 335 12.99 24.50 -10.46
N GLU A 336 14.00 25.39 -10.42
CA GLU A 336 15.41 25.01 -10.17
C GLU A 336 15.64 24.40 -8.78
N ASP A 337 14.72 24.64 -7.83
CA ASP A 337 14.74 24.09 -6.49
C ASP A 337 14.42 22.59 -6.44
N ARG A 338 14.03 21.98 -7.57
CA ARG A 338 13.61 20.58 -7.66
C ARG A 338 14.69 19.71 -8.30
N THR A 339 15.82 19.58 -7.61
CA THR A 339 17.00 18.83 -8.07
C THR A 339 16.97 17.33 -7.76
N ASP A 340 15.98 16.88 -6.99
CA ASP A 340 15.77 15.48 -6.60
C ASP A 340 15.06 14.62 -7.67
N ASP A 341 14.53 15.26 -8.71
CA ASP A 341 13.81 14.63 -9.82
C ASP A 341 14.67 14.67 -11.11
N ASP A 342 15.54 13.67 -11.26
CA ASP A 342 16.41 13.51 -12.43
C ASP A 342 15.61 13.47 -13.73
N GLN A 343 14.43 12.82 -13.72
CA GLN A 343 13.56 12.73 -14.88
C GLN A 343 13.07 14.13 -15.30
N PHE A 344 12.67 14.97 -14.35
CA PHE A 344 12.26 16.35 -14.65
C PHE A 344 13.40 17.19 -15.23
N THR A 345 14.62 17.03 -14.70
CA THR A 345 15.81 17.74 -15.20
C THR A 345 16.18 17.32 -16.62
N ASP A 346 16.10 16.02 -16.92
CA ASP A 346 16.29 15.47 -18.26
C ASP A 346 15.21 15.94 -19.24
N GLU A 347 13.94 15.91 -18.85
CA GLU A 347 12.83 16.41 -19.65
C GLU A 347 13.00 17.89 -19.97
N LYS A 348 13.41 18.71 -18.99
CA LYS A 348 13.67 20.14 -19.17
C LYS A 348 14.83 20.38 -20.15
N SER A 349 15.92 19.65 -20.01
CA SER A 349 17.07 19.71 -20.93
C SER A 349 16.68 19.28 -22.35
N PHE A 350 15.84 18.25 -22.48
CA PHE A 350 15.28 17.81 -23.76
C PHE A 350 14.43 18.92 -24.41
N LEU A 351 13.55 19.59 -23.65
CA LEU A 351 12.72 20.68 -24.17
C LEU A 351 13.54 21.89 -24.64
N VAL A 352 14.58 22.27 -23.89
CA VAL A 352 15.51 23.34 -24.30
C VAL A 352 16.13 23.01 -25.66
N ARG A 353 16.69 21.81 -25.81
CA ARG A 353 17.28 21.35 -27.08
C ARG A 353 16.26 21.35 -28.23
N GLN A 354 15.03 20.87 -27.99
CA GLN A 354 13.99 20.85 -29.01
C GLN A 354 13.58 22.26 -29.47
N ILE A 355 13.52 23.23 -28.55
CA ILE A 355 13.19 24.62 -28.88
C ILE A 355 14.35 25.31 -29.63
N GLU A 356 15.61 24.98 -29.31
CA GLU A 356 16.78 25.45 -30.05
C GLU A 356 16.81 24.92 -31.49
N LEU A 357 16.35 23.68 -31.70
CA LEU A 357 16.32 23.06 -33.02
C LEU A 357 15.12 23.49 -33.88
N LEU A 358 14.23 24.38 -33.38
CA LEU A 358 13.12 24.89 -34.18
C LEU A 358 13.63 25.72 -35.38
N PRO A 359 13.01 25.56 -36.58
CA PRO A 359 13.35 26.38 -37.73
C PRO A 359 13.04 27.87 -37.48
N PRO A 360 13.74 28.80 -38.16
CA PRO A 360 13.55 30.24 -37.98
C PRO A 360 12.17 30.72 -38.47
N GLU A 361 11.56 30.02 -39.42
CA GLU A 361 10.23 30.29 -39.94
C GLU A 361 9.33 29.05 -39.83
N PRO A 362 8.00 29.20 -39.67
CA PRO A 362 7.08 28.08 -39.65
C PRO A 362 7.11 27.31 -40.99
N VAL A 363 7.31 25.99 -40.92
CA VAL A 363 7.33 25.13 -42.11
C VAL A 363 6.05 24.29 -42.13
N GLU A 364 5.36 24.23 -43.27
CA GLU A 364 4.22 23.33 -43.45
C GLU A 364 4.70 21.87 -43.45
N THR A 365 4.31 21.12 -42.43
CA THR A 365 4.53 19.68 -42.36
C THR A 365 3.42 18.98 -43.14
N ALA A 366 3.79 18.21 -44.18
CA ALA A 366 2.83 17.47 -44.99
C ALA A 366 2.10 16.42 -44.12
N LYS A 367 0.78 16.56 -43.95
CA LYS A 367 -0.05 15.58 -43.24
C LYS A 367 -0.14 14.29 -44.10
N PRO A 368 0.20 13.10 -43.58
CA PRO A 368 -0.07 11.86 -44.29
C PRO A 368 -1.59 11.65 -44.39
N GLY A 369 -2.11 11.56 -45.62
CA GLY A 369 -3.52 11.26 -45.87
C GLY A 369 -3.88 9.84 -45.43
N TYR A 370 -4.95 9.72 -44.65
CA TYR A 370 -5.58 8.44 -44.34
C TYR A 370 -6.28 7.88 -45.58
N GLY A 371 -5.74 6.80 -46.16
CA GLY A 371 -6.36 6.08 -47.27
C GLY A 371 -5.72 4.71 -47.52
N ARG A 372 -6.45 3.64 -47.18
CA ARG A 372 -6.27 2.23 -47.59
C ARG A 372 -4.91 1.55 -47.25
N PHE A 373 -4.90 0.79 -46.15
CA PHE A 373 -3.93 -0.30 -45.97
C PHE A 373 -4.46 -1.59 -46.61
N GLN A 374 -3.91 -1.93 -47.78
CA GLN A 374 -3.80 -3.33 -48.23
C GLN A 374 -2.56 -3.95 -47.55
N GLN A 375 -2.69 -5.22 -47.19
CA GLN A 375 -1.65 -6.04 -46.56
C GLN A 375 -0.39 -6.12 -47.42
N GLY A 376 0.76 -5.81 -46.82
CA GLY A 376 2.10 -6.06 -47.36
C GLY A 376 3.07 -6.35 -46.21
N GLN A 377 3.82 -7.43 -46.34
CA GLN A 377 4.69 -8.06 -45.33
C GLN A 377 5.79 -7.16 -44.73
N PRO A 378 6.28 -7.48 -43.52
CA PRO A 378 7.33 -6.70 -42.85
C PRO A 378 8.73 -6.99 -43.40
N THR A 379 9.37 -5.97 -43.98
CA THR A 379 10.80 -5.94 -44.27
C THR A 379 11.58 -5.41 -43.06
N ARG A 380 12.50 -6.22 -42.53
CA ARG A 380 13.50 -5.84 -41.52
C ARG A 380 14.59 -4.95 -42.14
N SER A 381 14.98 -3.91 -41.41
CA SER A 381 16.22 -3.14 -41.62
C SER A 381 17.13 -3.22 -40.38
N PRO A 382 18.44 -2.97 -40.53
CA PRO A 382 19.48 -3.80 -39.93
C PRO A 382 20.07 -3.28 -38.61
N ALA A 383 20.45 -4.22 -37.74
CA ALA A 383 21.21 -3.96 -36.52
C ALA A 383 22.72 -3.92 -36.80
N THR A 384 23.37 -2.82 -36.42
CA THR A 384 24.82 -2.68 -36.32
C THR A 384 25.37 -3.38 -35.07
N ALA A 385 26.44 -4.15 -35.26
CA ALA A 385 27.10 -4.98 -34.26
C ALA A 385 27.99 -4.18 -33.28
N ARG A 386 27.88 -4.46 -31.97
CA ARG A 386 28.91 -4.16 -30.96
C ARG A 386 29.71 -5.42 -30.67
N ARG A 387 31.04 -5.30 -30.76
CA ARG A 387 32.05 -6.36 -30.51
C ARG A 387 32.20 -6.67 -29.01
N PRO A 388 32.54 -7.92 -28.62
CA PRO A 388 33.02 -8.26 -27.28
C PRO A 388 34.55 -8.09 -27.14
N GLY A 389 35.00 -7.51 -26.02
CA GLY A 389 36.42 -7.47 -25.62
C GLY A 389 36.85 -8.72 -24.84
N PRO A 390 38.16 -8.99 -24.72
CA PRO A 390 38.67 -10.27 -24.24
C PRO A 390 38.79 -10.35 -22.71
N ILE A 391 38.40 -11.50 -22.15
CA ILE A 391 38.63 -11.88 -20.74
C ILE A 391 39.97 -12.61 -20.68
N ALA A 392 40.92 -12.06 -19.94
CA ALA A 392 42.19 -12.71 -19.61
C ALA A 392 42.02 -13.67 -18.43
N VAL A 393 42.49 -14.90 -18.61
CA VAL A 393 42.53 -15.96 -17.59
C VAL A 393 43.90 -15.91 -16.91
N GLY A 394 43.93 -15.59 -15.60
CA GLY A 394 45.14 -15.63 -14.78
C GLY A 394 45.15 -16.88 -13.90
N ALA A 395 46.14 -17.75 -14.10
CA ALA A 395 46.41 -18.94 -13.29
C ALA A 395 46.99 -18.58 -11.90
N PRO A 396 46.69 -19.32 -10.82
CA PRO A 396 47.33 -19.11 -9.53
C PRO A 396 48.60 -19.97 -9.40
N GLN A 397 49.72 -19.35 -9.02
CA GLN A 397 50.90 -20.05 -8.49
C GLN A 397 51.27 -19.53 -7.08
N PRO A 398 51.87 -20.39 -6.24
CA PRO A 398 51.78 -20.32 -4.77
C PRO A 398 53.02 -19.71 -4.11
N GLN A 399 52.89 -19.26 -2.85
CA GLN A 399 54.02 -19.11 -1.90
C GLN A 399 53.51 -18.96 -0.44
N PRO A 400 54.35 -19.14 0.60
CA PRO A 400 54.26 -20.30 1.50
C PRO A 400 53.85 -19.98 2.95
N HIS A 401 53.56 -21.06 3.69
CA HIS A 401 53.08 -21.11 5.07
C HIS A 401 53.97 -20.41 6.13
N ALA A 402 53.31 -19.89 7.17
CA ALA A 402 53.80 -19.89 8.54
C ALA A 402 52.79 -20.66 9.45
N PRO A 403 53.24 -21.44 10.45
CA PRO A 403 52.37 -22.36 11.20
C PRO A 403 51.92 -21.78 12.54
N THR A 404 50.63 -21.88 12.86
CA THR A 404 50.17 -21.89 14.25
C THR A 404 49.07 -22.93 14.40
N ALA A 405 49.35 -23.90 15.26
CA ALA A 405 48.51 -25.05 15.58
C ALA A 405 47.27 -24.65 16.38
N GLY A 406 46.14 -25.31 16.13
CA GLY A 406 45.02 -25.35 17.07
C GLY A 406 43.63 -25.42 16.43
N GLN A 407 43.00 -26.60 16.57
CA GLN A 407 41.56 -26.91 16.50
C GLN A 407 40.93 -27.19 15.12
N PRO A 408 40.17 -28.32 14.98
CA PRO A 408 39.53 -28.70 13.73
C PRO A 408 38.25 -27.87 13.48
N TYR A 409 38.25 -27.14 12.37
CA TYR A 409 37.12 -26.37 11.84
C TYR A 409 36.00 -27.29 11.32
N PRO A 410 34.73 -27.14 11.76
CA PRO A 410 33.55 -27.86 11.22
C PRO A 410 32.88 -27.37 9.91
N PRO A 411 33.22 -26.23 9.25
CA PRO A 411 32.34 -25.61 8.25
C PRO A 411 32.33 -26.33 6.89
N GLN A 412 33.36 -27.13 6.56
CA GLN A 412 33.45 -27.80 5.26
C GLN A 412 32.53 -29.01 5.12
N ARG A 413 32.20 -29.65 6.25
CA ARG A 413 31.25 -30.78 6.29
C ARG A 413 29.80 -30.31 6.11
N ASN A 414 29.47 -29.13 6.65
CA ASN A 414 28.15 -28.51 6.48
C ASN A 414 27.92 -28.05 5.03
N ALA A 415 28.90 -27.43 4.38
CA ALA A 415 28.78 -27.01 2.97
C ALA A 415 28.59 -28.20 2.01
N ALA A 416 29.28 -29.32 2.25
CA ALA A 416 29.12 -30.54 1.45
C ALA A 416 27.74 -31.20 1.67
N LEU A 417 27.24 -31.20 2.91
CA LEU A 417 25.89 -31.67 3.26
C LEU A 417 24.82 -30.78 2.63
N GLU A 418 25.02 -29.47 2.66
CA GLU A 418 24.11 -28.48 2.08
C GLU A 418 24.05 -28.60 0.54
N HIS A 419 25.18 -28.81 -0.12
CA HIS A 419 25.23 -29.08 -1.56
C HIS A 419 24.55 -30.42 -1.92
N GLN A 420 24.73 -31.48 -1.11
CA GLN A 420 24.01 -32.75 -1.30
C GLN A 420 22.50 -32.60 -1.05
N LEU A 421 22.08 -31.83 -0.05
CA LEU A 421 20.68 -31.53 0.21
C LEU A 421 20.07 -30.67 -0.90
N ALA A 422 20.82 -29.72 -1.46
CA ALA A 422 20.41 -28.91 -2.61
C ALA A 422 20.24 -29.77 -3.88
N GLN A 423 21.16 -30.70 -4.14
CA GLN A 423 21.01 -31.66 -5.24
C GLN A 423 19.82 -32.61 -5.04
N ARG A 424 19.54 -33.03 -3.80
CA ARG A 424 18.33 -33.83 -3.47
C ARG A 424 17.05 -33.02 -3.63
N ARG A 425 17.06 -31.72 -3.29
CA ARG A 425 15.94 -30.79 -3.53
C ARG A 425 15.69 -30.57 -5.03
N ALA A 426 16.75 -30.45 -5.83
CA ALA A 426 16.65 -30.27 -7.28
C ALA A 426 16.15 -31.52 -8.04
N ARG A 427 16.33 -32.72 -7.49
CA ARG A 427 15.85 -33.98 -8.09
C ARG A 427 14.36 -34.26 -7.85
N LYS A 428 13.69 -33.50 -6.99
CA LYS A 428 12.25 -33.66 -6.75
C LYS A 428 11.46 -33.07 -7.93
N PRO A 429 10.47 -33.80 -8.48
CA PRO A 429 9.49 -33.21 -9.40
C PRO A 429 8.77 -32.07 -8.66
N HIS A 430 8.85 -30.86 -9.20
CA HIS A 430 8.21 -29.67 -8.66
C HIS A 430 7.34 -28.99 -9.73
N ASP A 431 7.19 -29.64 -10.89
CA ASP A 431 6.36 -29.14 -11.97
C ASP A 431 4.88 -29.37 -11.63
N ARG A 432 4.14 -28.27 -11.65
CA ARG A 432 2.71 -28.20 -11.33
C ARG A 432 1.87 -27.87 -12.56
N ASN A 433 2.49 -27.83 -13.75
CA ASN A 433 1.80 -27.59 -15.02
C ASN A 433 1.18 -28.86 -15.57
N MET A 434 -0.05 -28.75 -16.07
CA MET A 434 -0.69 -29.83 -16.82
C MET A 434 0.05 -30.07 -18.15
N PRO A 435 0.32 -31.34 -18.53
CA PRO A 435 0.99 -31.65 -19.80
C PRO A 435 0.19 -31.20 -21.05
N ASP A 436 0.87 -30.68 -22.08
CA ASP A 436 0.25 -30.03 -23.26
C ASP A 436 -0.57 -30.97 -24.16
N GLY A 437 -1.90 -30.81 -24.22
CA GLY A 437 -2.81 -31.64 -25.04
C GLY A 437 -3.45 -32.82 -24.28
N VAL A 438 -3.43 -32.81 -22.94
CA VAL A 438 -4.19 -33.79 -22.13
C VAL A 438 -5.71 -33.54 -22.30
N GLU A 439 -6.09 -32.33 -22.69
CA GLU A 439 -7.46 -31.87 -22.95
C GLU A 439 -8.20 -32.71 -24.00
N GLU A 440 -7.47 -33.26 -24.97
CA GLU A 440 -8.05 -34.09 -26.02
C GLU A 440 -8.34 -35.54 -25.57
N CYS A 441 -7.73 -35.98 -24.46
CA CYS A 441 -7.76 -37.37 -23.99
C CYS A 441 -8.70 -37.58 -22.78
N VAL A 442 -9.18 -36.50 -22.16
CA VAL A 442 -9.99 -36.54 -20.94
C VAL A 442 -11.43 -36.16 -21.26
N ILE A 443 -12.38 -36.86 -20.63
CA ILE A 443 -13.81 -36.59 -20.77
C ILE A 443 -14.22 -35.65 -19.64
N GLY A 444 -14.75 -34.46 -19.98
CA GLY A 444 -15.21 -33.45 -19.01
C GLY A 444 -14.36 -32.17 -18.98
N ASP A 445 -14.62 -31.34 -17.98
CA ASP A 445 -14.09 -29.97 -17.79
C ASP A 445 -12.98 -29.86 -16.72
N GLY A 446 -12.63 -30.95 -16.03
CA GLY A 446 -11.71 -30.93 -14.89
C GLY A 446 -10.31 -30.33 -15.15
N ILE A 447 -9.81 -30.34 -16.39
CA ILE A 447 -8.53 -29.69 -16.74
C ILE A 447 -8.68 -28.16 -16.79
N GLN A 448 -9.81 -27.67 -17.29
CA GLN A 448 -10.12 -26.23 -17.34
C GLN A 448 -10.32 -25.68 -15.93
N GLU A 449 -11.04 -26.42 -15.08
CA GLU A 449 -11.22 -26.09 -13.67
C GLU A 449 -9.89 -26.08 -12.90
N TYR A 450 -9.02 -27.08 -13.13
CA TYR A 450 -7.69 -27.11 -12.53
C TYR A 450 -6.85 -25.89 -12.93
N LYS A 451 -6.86 -25.49 -14.20
CA LYS A 451 -6.17 -24.29 -14.68
C LYS A 451 -6.72 -23.02 -14.02
N ALA A 452 -8.04 -22.92 -13.87
CA ALA A 452 -8.69 -21.80 -13.18
C ALA A 452 -8.32 -21.74 -11.69
N LEU A 453 -8.35 -22.88 -10.99
CA LEU A 453 -7.94 -22.98 -9.58
C LEU A 453 -6.49 -22.54 -9.38
N ARG A 454 -5.59 -22.92 -10.29
CA ARG A 454 -4.18 -22.53 -10.22
C ARG A 454 -3.95 -21.04 -10.50
N GLU A 455 -4.78 -20.42 -11.34
CA GLU A 455 -4.74 -18.97 -11.53
C GLU A 455 -5.22 -18.23 -10.27
N VAL A 456 -6.25 -18.73 -9.60
CA VAL A 456 -6.74 -18.21 -8.32
C VAL A 456 -5.67 -18.37 -7.23
N GLU A 457 -5.05 -19.55 -7.11
CA GLU A 457 -3.95 -19.82 -6.18
C GLU A 457 -2.79 -18.84 -6.38
N ARG A 458 -2.32 -18.68 -7.63
CA ARG A 458 -1.24 -17.72 -7.95
C ARG A 458 -1.59 -16.29 -7.54
N LYS A 459 -2.83 -15.87 -7.73
CA LYS A 459 -3.31 -14.53 -7.35
C LYS A 459 -3.40 -14.38 -5.83
N LEU A 460 -3.84 -15.43 -5.14
CA LEU A 460 -3.91 -15.46 -3.67
C LEU A 460 -2.51 -15.38 -3.07
N ASP A 461 -1.57 -16.22 -3.53
CA ASP A 461 -0.17 -16.24 -3.07
C ASP A 461 0.52 -14.89 -3.27
N TYR A 462 0.36 -14.29 -4.45
CA TYR A 462 0.88 -12.95 -4.73
C TYR A 462 0.32 -11.92 -3.75
N THR A 463 -1.00 -11.95 -3.51
CA THR A 463 -1.68 -10.98 -2.64
C THR A 463 -1.27 -11.18 -1.19
N MET A 464 -1.21 -12.42 -0.71
CA MET A 464 -0.78 -12.77 0.66
C MET A 464 0.67 -12.37 0.90
N MET A 465 1.58 -12.70 -0.01
CA MET A 465 3.01 -12.36 0.14
C MET A 465 3.21 -10.84 0.13
N ARG A 466 2.57 -10.13 -0.81
CA ARG A 466 2.62 -8.67 -0.86
C ARG A 466 2.07 -8.05 0.42
N LYS A 467 0.87 -8.43 0.85
CA LYS A 467 0.26 -7.91 2.08
C LYS A 467 1.09 -8.22 3.32
N ARG A 468 1.72 -9.39 3.39
CA ARG A 468 2.62 -9.74 4.49
C ARG A 468 3.86 -8.85 4.50
N LEU A 469 4.47 -8.60 3.34
CA LEU A 469 5.59 -7.68 3.21
C LEU A 469 5.17 -6.24 3.59
N ASP A 470 3.99 -5.80 3.15
CA ASP A 470 3.45 -4.49 3.52
C ASP A 470 3.23 -4.38 5.04
N ILE A 471 2.69 -5.42 5.68
CA ILE A 471 2.50 -5.47 7.15
C ILE A 471 3.85 -5.48 7.85
N HIS A 472 4.81 -6.28 7.38
CA HIS A 472 6.14 -6.33 7.96
C HIS A 472 6.85 -4.97 7.84
N ASP A 473 6.77 -4.31 6.68
CA ASP A 473 7.32 -2.96 6.45
C ASP A 473 6.62 -1.93 7.35
N SER A 474 5.28 -2.00 7.47
CA SER A 474 4.50 -1.12 8.36
C SER A 474 4.82 -1.34 9.84
N VAL A 475 5.08 -2.59 10.26
CA VAL A 475 5.54 -2.90 11.61
C VAL A 475 6.95 -2.35 11.85
N THR A 476 7.82 -2.37 10.86
CA THR A 476 9.17 -1.79 10.99
C THR A 476 9.19 -0.26 10.96
N ARG A 477 8.21 0.37 10.29
CA ARG A 477 8.02 1.83 10.31
C ARG A 477 7.33 2.25 11.61
N ASN A 478 8.11 2.67 12.60
CA ASN A 478 7.61 3.09 13.92
C ASN A 478 6.80 4.40 13.85
N GLY A 479 5.48 4.30 13.65
CA GLY A 479 4.57 5.42 13.91
C GLY A 479 4.35 5.59 15.41
N ARG A 480 4.89 6.66 16.01
CA ARG A 480 4.67 6.97 17.44
C ARG A 480 3.41 7.81 17.60
N ARG A 481 2.51 7.41 18.50
CA ARG A 481 1.39 8.26 18.94
C ARG A 481 1.75 8.90 20.26
N PHE A 482 1.56 10.20 20.39
CA PHE A 482 1.75 10.90 21.65
C PHE A 482 0.41 11.08 22.34
N ARG A 483 0.37 10.88 23.65
CA ARG A 483 -0.80 11.19 24.49
C ARG A 483 -0.37 12.05 25.67
N THR A 484 -1.33 12.80 26.22
CA THR A 484 -1.09 13.64 27.39
C THR A 484 -1.23 12.80 28.66
N MET A 485 -0.18 12.74 29.46
CA MET A 485 -0.21 12.20 30.81
C MET A 485 -0.23 13.34 31.81
N ARG A 486 -1.26 13.32 32.65
CA ARG A 486 -1.44 14.26 33.74
C ARG A 486 -0.82 13.69 35.01
N ILE A 487 -0.03 14.50 35.68
CA ILE A 487 0.63 14.17 36.95
C ILE A 487 0.08 15.11 38.02
N TRP A 488 -0.42 14.56 39.12
CA TRP A 488 -0.83 15.29 40.31
C TRP A 488 0.23 15.13 41.40
N ILE A 489 0.61 16.25 41.99
CA ILE A 489 1.51 16.27 43.14
C ILE A 489 0.77 16.94 44.29
N THR A 490 0.64 16.22 45.40
CA THR A 490 0.06 16.72 46.65
C THR A 490 0.99 16.44 47.81
N ASN A 491 0.86 17.22 48.87
CA ASN A 491 1.51 16.91 50.13
C ASN A 491 0.54 17.06 51.31
N THR A 492 0.75 16.25 52.33
CA THR A 492 0.10 16.34 53.64
C THR A 492 1.16 16.48 54.72
N ALA A 493 0.81 17.03 55.88
CA ALA A 493 1.73 17.15 57.01
C ALA A 493 1.06 16.74 58.32
N GLN A 494 1.83 16.10 59.18
CA GLN A 494 1.43 15.61 60.50
C GLN A 494 2.47 16.06 61.54
N ASN A 495 2.07 16.11 62.80
CA ASN A 495 2.92 16.45 63.94
C ASN A 495 3.60 17.82 63.81
N GLN A 496 2.97 18.76 63.10
CA GLN A 496 3.51 20.11 62.95
C GLN A 496 3.35 20.92 64.23
N PRO A 497 4.25 21.89 64.52
CA PRO A 497 4.23 22.64 65.78
C PRO A 497 2.88 23.31 66.10
N TRP A 498 2.15 23.72 65.06
CA TRP A 498 0.81 24.34 65.16
C TRP A 498 -0.34 23.31 65.27
N GLN A 499 -0.10 22.02 64.98
CA GLN A 499 -1.08 20.94 65.15
C GLN A 499 -1.06 20.39 66.59
N ALA A 500 0.08 20.46 67.28
CA ALA A 500 0.26 19.99 68.65
C ALA A 500 -0.48 20.85 69.71
N THR A 501 -1.05 22.00 69.33
CA THR A 501 -1.73 22.92 70.26
C THR A 501 -3.17 22.48 70.62
N ALA A 502 -3.68 21.38 70.06
CA ALA A 502 -5.08 20.97 70.22
C ALA A 502 -5.33 19.74 71.11
N LEU A 503 -4.31 19.13 71.74
CA LEU A 503 -4.49 17.99 72.64
C LEU A 503 -4.01 18.31 74.07
N GLU A 504 -5.00 18.44 74.95
CA GLU A 504 -5.01 18.29 76.41
C GLU A 504 -3.81 18.80 77.24
N GLU A 505 -4.11 19.80 78.07
CA GLU A 505 -3.23 20.49 79.03
C GLU A 505 -2.72 19.62 80.21
N ASN A 506 -2.72 18.28 80.13
CA ASN A 506 -2.38 17.41 81.28
C ASN A 506 -1.59 16.12 80.97
N ALA A 507 -0.61 16.16 80.07
CA ALA A 507 0.41 15.11 79.99
C ALA A 507 1.80 15.69 79.75
N PHE A 508 2.51 16.03 80.84
CA PHE A 508 3.95 16.23 80.82
C PHE A 508 4.63 14.86 80.66
N ASP A 509 4.83 14.41 79.41
CA ASP A 509 5.70 13.28 79.10
C ASP A 509 6.98 13.79 78.40
N PHE A 510 8.14 13.37 78.91
CA PHE A 510 9.47 13.71 78.39
C PHE A 510 9.93 12.73 77.30
N SER A 511 8.98 12.07 76.61
CA SER A 511 9.28 11.36 75.38
C SER A 511 9.39 12.37 74.24
N GLN A 512 10.45 12.25 73.45
CA GLN A 512 10.90 13.16 72.38
C GLN A 512 9.74 13.84 71.65
N ALA A 513 9.78 15.18 71.54
CA ALA A 513 8.89 15.92 70.64
C ALA A 513 8.88 15.21 69.27
N GLU A 514 7.72 14.71 68.85
CA GLU A 514 7.60 14.08 67.54
C GLU A 514 7.90 15.15 66.49
N ASP A 515 9.07 15.03 65.84
CA ASP A 515 9.45 15.93 64.77
C ASP A 515 8.35 15.94 63.70
N GLY A 516 7.94 17.13 63.24
CA GLY A 516 6.94 17.28 62.19
C GLY A 516 7.31 16.48 60.94
N THR A 517 6.34 15.75 60.38
CA THR A 517 6.53 14.97 59.15
C THR A 517 5.65 15.51 58.04
N TYR A 518 6.11 15.33 56.81
CA TYR A 518 5.32 15.56 55.61
C TYR A 518 5.37 14.33 54.71
N ARG A 519 4.26 14.12 53.99
CA ARG A 519 4.10 13.05 53.01
C ARG A 519 3.79 13.65 51.66
N VAL A 520 4.54 13.28 50.63
CA VAL A 520 4.32 13.73 49.25
C VAL A 520 3.80 12.57 48.42
N LYS A 521 2.74 12.82 47.67
CA LYS A 521 2.09 11.87 46.76
C LYS A 521 2.26 12.37 45.32
N ILE A 522 2.87 11.56 44.47
CA ILE A 522 3.04 11.82 43.04
C ILE A 522 2.22 10.77 42.29
N GLU A 523 1.12 11.19 41.64
CA GLU A 523 0.20 10.32 40.92
C GLU A 523 0.18 10.67 39.43
N GLY A 524 0.21 9.68 38.54
CA GLY A 524 0.17 9.92 37.09
C GLY A 524 -0.91 9.12 36.36
N ARG A 525 -1.61 9.75 35.41
CA ARG A 525 -2.65 9.12 34.59
C ARG A 525 -2.62 9.64 33.17
N LEU A 526 -2.76 8.73 32.22
CA LEU A 526 -3.00 9.06 30.83
C LEU A 526 -4.41 9.65 30.67
N LEU A 527 -4.51 10.81 30.03
CA LEU A 527 -5.80 11.38 29.62
C LEU A 527 -6.29 10.65 28.37
N ASP A 528 -7.58 10.33 28.36
CA ASP A 528 -8.25 9.88 27.14
C ASP A 528 -8.61 11.16 26.38
N ASP A 529 -7.96 11.39 25.24
CA ASP A 529 -8.37 12.48 24.35
C ASP A 529 -9.72 12.07 23.73
N ASP A 530 -10.73 12.94 23.81
CA ASP A 530 -12.09 12.79 23.23
C ASP A 530 -12.10 12.63 21.68
N GLU A 531 -10.95 12.40 21.05
CA GLU A 531 -10.78 12.12 19.62
C GLU A 531 -10.76 10.62 19.28
N THR A 532 -11.28 9.73 20.13
CA THR A 532 -11.50 8.32 19.75
C THR A 532 -12.80 8.16 18.94
N LEU A 533 -12.83 8.74 17.74
CA LEU A 533 -13.83 8.45 16.71
C LEU A 533 -13.43 7.27 15.80
N PHE A 534 -12.31 6.58 16.09
CA PHE A 534 -11.79 5.48 15.29
C PHE A 534 -11.17 4.36 16.13
N THR A 535 -11.87 3.90 17.16
CA THR A 535 -11.55 2.61 17.80
C THR A 535 -12.65 1.61 17.51
N ASP A 536 -12.23 0.53 16.85
CA ASP A 536 -13.01 -0.61 16.41
C ASP A 536 -13.92 -1.16 17.52
N GLU A 537 -15.24 -1.01 17.35
CA GLU A 537 -16.20 -1.91 17.97
C GLU A 537 -16.28 -3.20 17.13
N GLU A 538 -15.45 -4.19 17.49
CA GLU A 538 -15.75 -5.60 17.25
C GLU A 538 -15.50 -6.40 18.54
N GLY A 539 -16.60 -6.58 19.27
CA GLY A 539 -17.09 -7.88 19.75
C GLY A 539 -16.17 -8.78 20.58
N GLY A 540 -16.49 -8.90 21.87
CA GLY A 540 -16.00 -9.97 22.73
C GLY A 540 -16.94 -10.23 23.91
N GLU A 541 -18.22 -10.51 23.66
CA GLU A 541 -19.13 -10.99 24.71
C GLU A 541 -18.83 -12.47 25.02
N LYS A 542 -18.36 -12.71 26.24
CA LYS A 542 -18.24 -14.04 26.83
C LYS A 542 -19.62 -14.54 27.23
N SER A 543 -19.97 -15.71 26.68
CA SER A 543 -21.12 -16.54 27.02
C SER A 543 -21.23 -16.79 28.54
N ALA A 544 -22.37 -16.43 29.11
CA ALA A 544 -22.78 -16.79 30.48
C ALA A 544 -23.82 -17.92 30.42
N THR A 545 -23.42 -19.12 30.82
CA THR A 545 -24.32 -20.14 31.36
C THR A 545 -23.57 -20.88 32.46
N THR A 546 -23.91 -20.62 33.72
CA THR A 546 -24.03 -21.59 34.84
C THR A 546 -24.48 -20.80 36.08
N GLU A 547 -25.71 -21.05 36.54
CA GLU A 547 -26.17 -20.63 37.86
C GLU A 547 -25.67 -21.63 38.92
N ALA A 548 -24.94 -21.14 39.93
CA ALA A 548 -24.91 -21.74 41.27
C ALA A 548 -24.39 -20.74 42.32
N GLN A 549 -25.30 -20.36 43.22
CA GLN A 549 -25.11 -19.90 44.61
C GLN A 549 -24.43 -18.57 44.93
N GLU A 550 -25.23 -17.78 45.64
CA GLU A 550 -24.94 -16.52 46.33
C GLU A 550 -23.79 -16.65 47.35
N GLN A 551 -22.82 -15.75 47.27
CA GLN A 551 -22.18 -15.12 48.43
C GLN A 551 -21.49 -13.81 48.02
N GLU A 552 -21.67 -12.80 48.87
CA GLU A 552 -21.32 -11.39 48.67
C GLU A 552 -19.83 -11.14 48.37
N GLY A 553 -19.58 -10.25 47.41
CA GLY A 553 -18.26 -9.69 47.12
C GLY A 553 -18.29 -8.85 45.85
N GLU A 554 -18.39 -7.53 45.99
CA GLU A 554 -18.28 -6.58 44.88
C GLU A 554 -16.96 -6.76 44.10
N ALA A 555 -17.03 -7.13 42.83
CA ALA A 555 -15.90 -7.11 41.91
C ALA A 555 -16.29 -6.37 40.61
N LYS A 556 -15.63 -5.23 40.39
CA LYS A 556 -15.75 -4.35 39.22
C LYS A 556 -15.32 -5.04 37.90
N PRO A 557 -15.84 -4.59 36.74
CA PRO A 557 -15.50 -5.18 35.44
C PRO A 557 -14.03 -4.97 35.07
N THR A 558 -13.43 -6.01 34.50
CA THR A 558 -12.02 -6.08 34.08
C THR A 558 -11.71 -5.06 32.97
N SER A 559 -11.01 -3.98 33.32
CA SER A 559 -10.46 -3.02 32.37
C SER A 559 -9.42 -3.69 31.47
N SER A 560 -9.46 -3.43 30.16
CA SER A 560 -8.29 -3.60 29.27
C SER A 560 -7.04 -3.07 29.97
N SER A 561 -5.92 -3.81 29.95
CA SER A 561 -4.70 -3.51 30.71
C SER A 561 -4.24 -2.06 30.50
N ARG A 562 -4.66 -1.18 31.40
CA ARG A 562 -4.33 0.23 31.37
C ARG A 562 -2.85 0.38 31.69
N LYS A 563 -2.10 1.03 30.79
CA LYS A 563 -0.68 1.30 31.03
C LYS A 563 -0.52 2.20 32.26
N ARG A 564 0.34 1.81 33.19
CA ARG A 564 0.55 2.48 34.50
C ARG A 564 1.59 3.60 34.40
N PHE A 565 1.56 4.58 35.32
CA PHE A 565 2.49 5.72 35.35
C PHE A 565 3.97 5.32 35.24
N SER A 566 4.40 4.37 36.06
CA SER A 566 5.75 3.79 36.09
C SER A 566 6.19 3.11 34.78
N GLN A 567 5.29 2.69 33.90
CA GLN A 567 5.68 2.03 32.64
C GLN A 567 6.34 2.99 31.64
N PHE A 568 6.06 4.29 31.76
CA PHE A 568 6.58 5.33 30.85
C PHE A 568 7.94 5.90 31.25
N PHE A 569 8.47 5.52 32.42
CA PHE A 569 9.70 6.08 32.97
C PHE A 569 10.70 5.01 33.39
N ARG A 570 11.96 5.27 33.07
CA ARG A 570 13.10 4.44 33.43
C ARG A 570 13.55 4.73 34.87
N SER A 571 13.46 6.00 35.28
CA SER A 571 13.70 6.42 36.66
C SER A 571 12.93 7.69 37.01
N ILE A 572 12.63 7.84 38.31
CA ILE A 572 12.03 9.03 38.92
C ILE A 572 12.93 9.42 40.09
N THR A 573 13.49 10.63 40.07
CA THR A 573 14.30 11.14 41.19
C THR A 573 13.72 12.42 41.76
N VAL A 574 13.75 12.56 43.08
CA VAL A 574 13.29 13.76 43.80
C VAL A 574 14.49 14.43 44.45
N GLU A 575 14.85 15.60 43.93
CA GLU A 575 15.95 16.41 44.43
C GLU A 575 15.41 17.51 45.33
N PHE A 576 15.98 17.64 46.52
CA PHE A 576 15.60 18.65 47.51
C PHE A 576 16.53 19.86 47.38
N ASP A 577 15.98 21.07 47.40
CA ASP A 577 16.79 22.29 47.32
C ASP A 577 17.64 22.46 48.59
N LYS A 578 18.85 22.99 48.44
CA LYS A 578 19.83 23.06 49.54
C LYS A 578 19.41 24.10 50.57
N PHE A 579 19.15 23.68 51.80
CA PHE A 579 19.13 24.59 52.93
C PHE A 579 20.56 25.11 53.21
N ARG A 580 20.72 26.41 53.48
CA ARG A 580 22.01 26.99 53.88
C ARG A 580 22.57 26.22 55.07
N GLY A 581 23.62 25.41 54.86
CA GLY A 581 24.55 25.03 55.93
C GLY A 581 24.91 23.55 56.11
N GLN A 582 24.33 22.59 55.37
CA GLN A 582 24.67 21.17 55.57
C GLN A 582 25.33 20.53 54.33
N ALA A 583 26.53 19.99 54.53
CA ALA A 583 27.31 19.30 53.50
C ALA A 583 26.69 17.94 53.15
N THR A 584 26.74 17.63 51.86
CA THR A 584 26.34 16.42 51.13
C THR A 584 26.26 15.12 51.94
N ASP A 585 25.04 14.73 52.32
CA ASP A 585 24.68 13.32 52.52
C ASP A 585 24.04 12.77 51.23
N PRO A 586 24.51 11.63 50.67
CA PRO A 586 23.85 10.94 49.56
C PRO A 586 22.40 10.51 49.86
N MET A 587 22.02 10.56 51.14
CA MET A 587 20.71 10.19 51.67
C MET A 587 19.61 11.24 51.42
N ASN A 588 19.94 12.35 50.75
CA ASN A 588 19.01 13.46 50.56
C ASN A 588 18.30 13.46 49.19
N GLN A 589 18.32 12.35 48.46
CA GLN A 589 17.60 12.16 47.19
C GLN A 589 16.74 10.90 47.27
N ILE A 590 15.51 10.98 46.77
CA ILE A 590 14.65 9.80 46.63
C ILE A 590 14.72 9.37 45.17
N GLU A 591 15.08 8.10 44.92
CA GLU A 591 15.23 7.57 43.57
C GLU A 591 14.46 6.25 43.43
N TRP A 592 13.57 6.20 42.43
CA TRP A 592 12.99 4.99 41.92
C TRP A 592 13.60 4.68 40.55
N ARG A 593 14.01 3.42 40.32
CA ARG A 593 14.48 2.91 39.03
C ARG A 593 13.69 1.69 38.62
N LYS A 594 13.34 1.60 37.34
CA LYS A 594 12.71 0.42 36.77
C LYS A 594 13.67 -0.78 36.84
N PRO A 595 13.28 -1.92 37.44
CA PRO A 595 14.15 -3.09 37.55
C PRO A 595 14.45 -3.68 36.17
N GLN A 596 15.72 -3.99 35.90
CA GLN A 596 16.12 -4.65 34.66
C GLN A 596 15.57 -6.09 34.61
N GLN A 597 15.13 -6.49 33.42
CA GLN A 597 14.33 -7.71 33.14
C GLN A 597 15.01 -9.07 33.46
N ASN A 598 16.20 -9.06 34.06
CA ASN A 598 16.95 -10.26 34.46
C ASN A 598 16.78 -10.67 35.94
N ALA A 599 15.94 -9.97 36.73
CA ALA A 599 15.67 -10.34 38.12
C ALA A 599 14.40 -11.23 38.23
N PRO A 600 14.50 -12.49 38.66
CA PRO A 600 13.41 -13.48 38.53
C PRO A 600 12.22 -13.30 39.49
N ASN A 601 12.10 -12.20 40.25
CA ASN A 601 11.09 -12.10 41.32
C ASN A 601 10.43 -10.71 41.54
N ALA A 602 10.37 -9.82 40.53
CA ALA A 602 9.88 -8.43 40.70
C ALA A 602 8.71 -8.00 39.77
N ALA A 603 7.90 -8.94 39.28
CA ALA A 603 6.86 -8.63 38.28
C ALA A 603 5.64 -7.87 38.80
N GLY A 604 5.38 -7.86 40.12
CA GLY A 604 4.20 -7.19 40.70
C GLY A 604 4.45 -5.84 41.36
N ALA A 605 5.67 -5.57 41.83
CA ALA A 605 6.01 -4.35 42.59
C ALA A 605 6.62 -3.22 41.73
N SER A 606 6.80 -3.46 40.44
CA SER A 606 7.47 -2.53 39.51
C SER A 606 6.49 -1.62 38.75
N GLU A 607 5.18 -1.89 38.83
CA GLU A 607 4.14 -1.15 38.12
C GLU A 607 3.18 -0.45 39.10
N PHE A 608 3.34 0.86 39.27
CA PHE A 608 2.46 1.73 40.05
C PHE A 608 1.97 2.95 39.26
N ASP A 609 0.84 3.50 39.70
CA ASP A 609 0.31 4.83 39.31
C ASP A 609 0.68 5.95 40.28
N MET A 610 1.15 5.58 41.48
CA MET A 610 1.42 6.49 42.59
C MET A 610 2.77 6.17 43.24
N LEU A 611 3.61 7.20 43.38
CA LEU A 611 4.83 7.18 44.17
C LEU A 611 4.62 8.05 45.42
N GLU A 612 4.81 7.46 46.60
CA GLU A 612 4.63 8.11 47.90
C GLU A 612 5.92 8.03 48.71
N PHE A 613 6.25 9.11 49.41
CA PHE A 613 7.33 9.11 50.41
C PHE A 613 7.00 10.03 51.59
N GLU A 614 7.60 9.74 52.73
CA GLU A 614 7.45 10.49 53.97
C GLU A 614 8.82 10.88 54.53
N ARG A 615 8.98 12.14 54.95
CA ARG A 615 10.21 12.64 55.58
C ARG A 615 9.88 13.65 56.68
N LYS A 616 10.84 13.86 57.57
CA LYS A 616 10.78 14.90 58.61
C LYS A 616 11.00 16.28 57.99
N GLY A 617 10.23 17.26 58.45
CA GLY A 617 10.33 18.67 58.07
C GLY A 617 9.16 19.49 58.61
N ASP A 618 9.49 20.67 59.11
CA ASP A 618 8.61 21.65 59.74
C ASP A 618 8.48 22.96 58.93
N GLU A 619 9.31 23.15 57.90
CA GLU A 619 9.32 24.31 57.03
C GLU A 619 8.98 23.99 55.56
N ASN A 620 8.53 25.01 54.83
CA ASN A 620 8.23 24.90 53.40
C ASN A 620 9.52 24.70 52.59
N MET A 621 9.52 23.70 51.70
CA MET A 621 10.72 23.28 50.97
C MET A 621 10.45 23.09 49.48
N ASN A 622 11.33 23.62 48.64
CA ASN A 622 11.29 23.39 47.20
C ASN A 622 11.97 22.06 46.85
N ILE A 623 11.34 21.29 45.98
CA ILE A 623 11.85 20.05 45.41
C ILE A 623 11.75 20.11 43.88
N THR A 624 12.58 19.33 43.21
CA THR A 624 12.49 19.09 41.77
C THR A 624 12.35 17.60 41.53
N ILE A 625 11.27 17.19 40.88
CA ILE A 625 11.05 15.80 40.48
C ILE A 625 11.54 15.64 39.05
N ASN A 626 12.56 14.81 38.84
CA ASN A 626 13.13 14.48 37.55
C ASN A 626 12.55 13.14 37.04
N LEU A 627 11.91 13.16 35.87
CA LEU A 627 11.33 11.98 35.23
C LEU A 627 12.14 11.61 33.99
N THR A 628 12.82 10.46 34.01
CA THR A 628 13.58 9.94 32.87
C THR A 628 12.68 9.03 32.04
N ARG A 629 12.39 9.39 30.79
CA ARG A 629 11.50 8.60 29.90
C ARG A 629 12.09 7.21 29.60
N ASP A 630 11.21 6.22 29.48
CA ASP A 630 11.56 4.86 29.03
C ASP A 630 11.12 4.67 27.58
N GLU A 631 12.01 4.99 26.63
CA GLU A 631 11.73 4.92 25.20
C GLU A 631 12.53 3.77 24.56
N THR A 632 11.84 2.91 23.81
CA THR A 632 12.42 1.80 23.04
C THR A 632 12.12 1.99 21.55
N PRO A 633 13.13 2.12 20.66
CA PRO A 633 14.57 2.29 20.94
C PRO A 633 14.92 3.58 21.69
N GLU A 634 16.08 3.58 22.37
CA GLU A 634 16.56 4.71 23.18
C GLU A 634 16.79 5.95 22.31
N ARG A 635 16.22 7.10 22.72
CA ARG A 635 16.36 8.38 22.03
C ARG A 635 17.43 9.25 22.68
N TYR A 636 18.12 9.99 21.83
CA TYR A 636 19.22 10.86 22.22
C TYR A 636 18.86 12.31 21.88
N SER A 637 19.30 13.22 22.74
CA SER A 637 19.37 14.64 22.38
C SER A 637 20.54 14.83 21.42
N LEU A 638 20.30 15.50 20.31
CA LEU A 638 21.31 15.73 19.29
C LEU A 638 22.11 16.99 19.63
N SER A 639 23.41 16.96 19.33
CA SER A 639 24.23 18.18 19.38
C SER A 639 23.68 19.24 18.43
N PRO A 640 23.85 20.55 18.70
CA PRO A 640 23.31 21.62 17.84
C PRO A 640 23.71 21.49 16.36
N ALA A 641 24.95 21.07 16.08
CA ALA A 641 25.44 20.86 14.72
C ALA A 641 24.69 19.73 13.98
N LEU A 642 24.42 18.62 14.67
CA LEU A 642 23.68 17.49 14.10
C LEU A 642 22.17 17.78 14.00
N ALA A 643 21.64 18.53 14.95
CA ALA A 643 20.25 18.96 14.96
C ALA A 643 19.94 19.92 13.80
N GLU A 644 20.88 20.79 13.40
CA GLU A 644 20.71 21.68 12.24
C GLU A 644 20.67 20.90 10.91
N VAL A 645 21.46 19.83 10.79
CA VAL A 645 21.48 18.98 9.59
C VAL A 645 20.19 18.17 9.45
N LEU A 646 19.68 17.63 10.56
CA LEU A 646 18.52 16.74 10.57
C LEU A 646 17.19 17.44 10.84
N ASP A 647 17.20 18.75 11.07
CA ASP A 647 16.06 19.58 11.48
C ASP A 647 15.25 18.97 12.64
N THR A 648 15.94 18.25 13.54
CA THR A 648 15.33 17.51 14.65
C THR A 648 16.23 17.61 15.86
N LYS A 649 15.65 17.84 17.06
CA LYS A 649 16.44 17.99 18.31
C LYS A 649 16.67 16.66 19.04
N GLU A 650 15.82 15.68 18.80
CA GLU A 650 15.82 14.40 19.51
C GLU A 650 15.50 13.26 18.54
N GLU A 651 16.35 12.24 18.45
CA GLU A 651 16.03 11.04 17.68
C GLU A 651 16.78 9.77 18.15
N ASP A 652 16.33 8.60 17.72
CA ASP A 652 17.01 7.32 17.90
C ASP A 652 18.15 7.11 16.87
N ARG A 653 19.06 6.18 17.16
CA ARG A 653 20.25 5.96 16.31
C ARG A 653 19.91 5.59 14.86
N ALA A 654 18.83 4.84 14.65
CA ALA A 654 18.45 4.40 13.30
C ALA A 654 17.89 5.58 12.48
N GLY A 655 17.05 6.40 13.10
CA GLY A 655 16.50 7.63 12.52
C GLY A 655 17.58 8.66 12.22
N ILE A 656 18.60 8.80 13.08
CA ILE A 656 19.75 9.69 12.80
C ILE A 656 20.52 9.21 11.56
N VAL A 657 20.83 7.92 11.46
CA VAL A 657 21.56 7.38 10.30
C VAL A 657 20.74 7.53 9.02
N LEU A 658 19.43 7.25 9.08
CA LEU A 658 18.52 7.42 7.94
C LEU A 658 18.39 8.90 7.54
N GLY A 659 18.26 9.80 8.50
CA GLY A 659 18.18 11.23 8.25
C GLY A 659 19.47 11.78 7.63
N ILE A 660 20.65 11.30 8.07
CA ILE A 660 21.93 11.66 7.43
C ILE A 660 21.98 11.11 6.01
N TRP A 661 21.49 9.88 5.78
CA TRP A 661 21.40 9.31 4.44
C TRP A 661 20.50 10.12 3.52
N ASP A 662 19.33 10.53 4.00
CA ASP A 662 18.39 11.35 3.23
C ASP A 662 18.96 12.74 2.96
N TYR A 663 19.70 13.34 3.92
CA TYR A 663 20.44 14.59 3.73
C TYR A 663 21.51 14.46 2.65
N VAL A 664 22.35 13.41 2.72
CA VAL A 664 23.41 13.14 1.74
C VAL A 664 22.84 12.96 0.34
N ARG A 665 21.68 12.29 0.22
CA ARG A 665 20.98 12.12 -1.05
C ARG A 665 20.41 13.45 -1.56
N ALA A 666 19.73 14.22 -0.70
CA ALA A 666 19.12 15.49 -1.08
C ALA A 666 20.15 16.53 -1.54
N MET A 667 21.34 16.54 -0.93
CA MET A 667 22.43 17.47 -1.23
C MET A 667 23.41 16.93 -2.29
N GLY A 668 23.18 15.73 -2.84
CA GLY A 668 24.02 15.15 -3.90
C GLY A 668 25.47 14.90 -3.48
N LEU A 669 25.70 14.51 -2.22
CA LEU A 669 27.05 14.43 -1.61
C LEU A 669 27.75 13.07 -1.78
N GLN A 670 27.19 12.16 -2.57
CA GLN A 670 27.76 10.84 -2.84
C GLN A 670 28.75 10.91 -4.01
N GLU A 671 29.91 10.27 -3.89
CA GLU A 671 30.89 10.22 -4.99
C GLU A 671 30.49 9.22 -6.08
N ASP A 672 30.70 9.60 -7.35
CA ASP A 672 30.32 8.81 -8.53
C ASP A 672 31.15 7.53 -8.70
N GLU A 673 32.44 7.57 -8.35
CA GLU A 673 33.36 6.44 -8.50
C GLU A 673 33.24 5.45 -7.33
N GLU A 674 33.14 5.96 -6.09
CA GLU A 674 32.99 5.15 -4.89
C GLU A 674 31.71 5.51 -4.13
N LYS A 675 30.61 4.82 -4.45
CA LYS A 675 29.28 4.98 -3.83
C LYS A 675 29.23 4.81 -2.31
N ARG A 676 30.34 4.45 -1.65
CA ARG A 676 30.46 4.28 -0.20
C ARG A 676 31.09 5.50 0.49
N ALA A 677 31.75 6.36 -0.27
CA ALA A 677 32.33 7.61 0.19
C ALA A 677 31.32 8.75 0.06
N ILE A 678 31.30 9.62 1.07
CA ILE A 678 30.44 10.80 1.17
C ILE A 678 31.35 12.00 1.32
N ARG A 679 31.14 13.00 0.46
CA ARG A 679 31.80 14.29 0.54
C ARG A 679 31.06 15.17 1.54
N CYS A 680 31.71 15.53 2.64
CA CYS A 680 31.09 16.38 3.64
C CYS A 680 31.01 17.83 3.13
N ASP A 681 29.82 18.41 3.15
CA ASP A 681 29.62 19.85 3.01
C ASP A 681 29.95 20.58 4.32
N ASP A 682 29.86 21.91 4.37
CA ASP A 682 30.27 22.68 5.56
C ASP A 682 29.52 22.26 6.84
N ARG A 683 28.27 21.80 6.71
CA ARG A 683 27.43 21.32 7.81
C ARG A 683 27.83 19.93 8.28
N LEU A 684 28.05 18.98 7.37
CA LEU A 684 28.56 17.66 7.72
C LEU A 684 30.01 17.71 8.20
N LYS A 685 30.82 18.66 7.72
CA LYS A 685 32.17 18.91 8.26
C LYS A 685 32.11 19.43 9.69
N ALA A 686 31.15 20.28 10.03
CA ALA A 686 30.94 20.73 11.41
C ALA A 686 30.53 19.58 12.35
N VAL A 687 29.87 18.54 11.83
CA VAL A 687 29.50 17.33 12.59
C VAL A 687 30.65 16.33 12.65
N PHE A 688 31.26 15.95 11.52
CA PHE A 688 32.22 14.84 11.46
C PHE A 688 33.70 15.25 11.53
N GLY A 689 34.00 16.54 11.33
CA GLY A 689 35.36 17.08 11.34
C GLY A 689 36.26 16.57 10.21
N ALA A 690 35.69 16.01 9.14
CA ALA A 690 36.41 15.41 8.01
C ALA A 690 35.78 15.83 6.67
N ASP A 691 36.60 16.00 5.65
CA ASP A 691 36.16 16.37 4.29
C ASP A 691 35.45 15.23 3.56
N THR A 692 35.81 13.98 3.87
CA THR A 692 35.23 12.76 3.28
C THR A 692 35.06 11.68 4.34
N ILE A 693 33.93 10.99 4.34
CA ILE A 693 33.63 9.89 5.27
C ILE A 693 33.06 8.67 4.55
N PHE A 694 33.24 7.48 5.14
CA PHE A 694 32.64 6.26 4.64
C PHE A 694 31.34 5.94 5.38
N PHE A 695 30.30 5.51 4.65
CA PHE A 695 28.99 5.22 5.23
C PHE A 695 29.02 4.26 6.45
N PRO A 696 29.81 3.18 6.49
CA PRO A 696 29.89 2.30 7.65
C PRO A 696 30.47 2.93 8.92
N GLN A 697 31.19 4.05 8.81
CA GLN A 697 31.80 4.75 9.94
C GLN A 697 30.83 5.77 10.59
N ILE A 698 29.71 6.07 9.93
CA ILE A 698 28.73 7.05 10.40
C ILE A 698 28.20 6.72 11.82
N PRO A 699 27.79 5.47 12.16
CA PRO A 699 27.29 5.17 13.50
C PRO A 699 28.31 5.42 14.63
N GLU A 700 29.59 5.17 14.36
CA GLU A 700 30.68 5.38 15.32
C GLU A 700 30.94 6.89 15.52
N ARG A 701 30.94 7.66 14.43
CA ARG A 701 31.15 9.12 14.45
C ARG A 701 29.97 9.90 15.04
N ILE A 702 28.74 9.43 14.85
CA ILE A 702 27.54 10.06 15.45
C ILE A 702 27.54 9.92 16.97
N SER A 703 28.15 8.87 17.52
CA SER A 703 28.04 8.54 18.95
C SER A 703 28.50 9.68 19.88
N SER A 704 29.47 10.51 19.46
CA SER A 704 29.91 11.70 20.20
C SER A 704 28.94 12.88 20.14
N HIS A 705 27.99 12.87 19.21
CA HIS A 705 26.98 13.91 19.00
C HIS A 705 25.60 13.55 19.57
N CYS A 706 25.49 12.37 20.20
CA CYS A 706 24.29 11.87 20.85
C CYS A 706 24.47 11.88 22.36
N THR A 707 23.74 12.74 23.06
CA THR A 707 23.68 12.74 24.53
C THR A 707 22.38 12.08 25.00
N PRO A 708 22.36 11.43 26.18
CA PRO A 708 21.11 10.89 26.73
C PRO A 708 20.10 12.01 26.94
N LEU A 709 18.82 11.70 26.73
CA LEU A 709 17.75 12.68 26.85
C LEU A 709 17.69 13.27 28.27
N THR A 710 17.57 14.59 28.37
CA THR A 710 17.46 15.27 29.66
C THR A 710 16.15 14.89 30.36
N PRO A 711 16.16 14.54 31.66
CA PRO A 711 14.94 14.25 32.40
C PRO A 711 13.95 15.43 32.40
N ILE A 712 12.66 15.13 32.42
CA ILE A 712 11.62 16.14 32.59
C ILE A 712 11.66 16.62 34.04
N LYS A 713 11.83 17.94 34.25
CA LYS A 713 11.91 18.53 35.59
C LYS A 713 10.58 19.15 35.99
N LEU A 714 9.98 18.66 37.08
CA LEU A 714 8.75 19.20 37.66
C LEU A 714 9.08 19.89 39.00
N PRO A 715 9.13 21.23 39.05
CA PRO A 715 9.35 21.95 40.30
C PRO A 715 8.12 21.81 41.20
N TYR A 716 8.30 21.61 42.51
CA TYR A 716 7.19 21.55 43.47
C TYR A 716 7.62 22.17 44.80
N THR A 717 6.72 22.87 45.48
CA THR A 717 6.96 23.39 46.83
C THR A 717 6.13 22.58 47.81
N ILE A 718 6.80 21.87 48.71
CA ILE A 718 6.17 21.19 49.84
C ILE A 718 5.71 22.27 50.82
N ARG A 719 4.40 22.34 51.06
CA ARG A 719 3.76 23.36 51.91
C ARG A 719 3.22 22.75 53.19
N VAL A 720 3.71 23.24 54.32
CA VAL A 720 3.43 22.73 55.67
C VAL A 720 2.55 23.73 56.45
N ASP A 721 2.17 24.84 55.80
CA ASP A 721 1.34 25.89 56.38
C ASP A 721 -0.13 25.45 56.58
N PRO A 722 -0.78 25.91 57.68
CA PRO A 722 -2.16 25.52 58.00
C PRO A 722 -3.17 25.84 56.88
N GLN A 723 -3.00 26.98 56.21
CA GLN A 723 -3.91 27.46 55.17
C GLN A 723 -3.97 26.52 53.95
N PHE A 724 -2.84 25.92 53.58
CA PHE A 724 -2.79 24.95 52.49
C PHE A 724 -3.38 23.60 52.88
N LEU A 725 -3.21 23.18 54.14
CA LEU A 725 -3.62 21.85 54.62
C LEU A 725 -5.13 21.73 54.93
N GLU A 726 -5.83 22.85 55.12
CA GLU A 726 -7.30 22.87 55.24
C GLU A 726 -7.99 22.42 53.94
N ASN A 727 -7.45 22.78 52.78
CA ASN A 727 -7.96 22.40 51.46
C ASN A 727 -6.80 22.19 50.45
N PRO A 728 -6.06 21.07 50.52
CA PRO A 728 -4.89 20.85 49.69
C PRO A 728 -5.30 20.66 48.22
N VAL A 729 -4.99 21.66 47.39
CA VAL A 729 -5.20 21.59 45.94
C VAL A 729 -3.98 20.91 45.29
N PRO A 730 -4.16 19.85 44.49
CA PRO A 730 -3.06 19.20 43.79
C PRO A 730 -2.43 20.14 42.76
N THR A 731 -1.09 20.16 42.72
CA THR A 731 -0.37 20.78 41.61
C THR A 731 -0.39 19.82 40.42
N VAL A 732 -0.86 20.31 39.26
CA VAL A 732 -1.10 19.49 38.07
C VAL A 732 -0.07 19.80 36.99
N TYR A 733 0.57 18.77 36.46
CA TYR A 733 1.51 18.84 35.35
C TYR A 733 1.05 17.96 34.18
N ASP A 734 0.90 18.54 33.00
CA ASP A 734 0.56 17.81 31.78
C ASP A 734 1.82 17.60 30.93
N ILE A 735 2.18 16.34 30.68
CA ILE A 735 3.37 15.97 29.90
C ILE A 735 2.98 15.05 28.75
N ARG A 736 3.68 15.16 27.62
CA ARG A 736 3.46 14.27 26.46
C ARG A 736 4.31 13.02 26.60
N VAL A 737 3.67 11.85 26.52
CA VAL A 737 4.32 10.55 26.51
C VAL A 737 4.01 9.77 25.24
N ALA A 738 5.00 9.05 24.72
CA ALA A 738 4.80 8.18 23.57
C ALA A 738 4.06 6.91 24.02
N VAL A 739 2.99 6.57 23.29
CA VAL A 739 2.20 5.35 23.48
C VAL A 739 2.33 4.52 22.21
N GLU A 740 2.72 3.26 22.37
CA GLU A 740 2.75 2.31 21.26
C GLU A 740 1.35 2.11 20.66
N ASP A 741 1.29 1.99 19.34
CA ASP A 741 0.03 1.70 18.65
C ASP A 741 -0.46 0.30 19.06
N PRO A 742 -1.69 0.15 19.60
CA PRO A 742 -2.24 -1.16 19.95
C PRO A 742 -2.35 -2.11 18.75
N LEU A 743 -2.42 -1.58 17.52
CA LEU A 743 -2.40 -2.38 16.29
C LEU A 743 -1.05 -3.04 16.05
N ARG A 744 0.06 -2.47 16.55
CA ARG A 744 1.40 -3.05 16.38
C ARG A 744 1.49 -4.45 16.99
N ALA A 745 0.97 -4.64 18.20
CA ALA A 745 0.95 -5.93 18.86
C ALA A 745 0.15 -6.97 18.05
N LYS A 746 -1.00 -6.56 17.50
CA LYS A 746 -1.83 -7.41 16.62
C LYS A 746 -1.10 -7.73 15.30
N MET A 747 -0.44 -6.77 14.66
CA MET A 747 0.31 -6.96 13.41
C MET A 747 1.54 -7.86 13.59
N VAL A 748 2.24 -7.72 14.71
CA VAL A 748 3.37 -8.61 15.08
C VAL A 748 2.85 -10.03 15.28
N ALA A 749 1.76 -10.21 16.04
CA ALA A 749 1.16 -11.51 16.28
C ALA A 749 0.71 -12.21 14.98
N LEU A 750 0.17 -11.46 14.01
CA LEU A 750 -0.18 -11.97 12.68
C LEU A 750 1.04 -12.46 11.88
N THR A 751 2.20 -11.81 12.06
CA THR A 751 3.42 -12.12 11.29
C THR A 751 4.26 -13.20 11.95
N SER A 752 4.23 -13.31 13.28
CA SER A 752 5.06 -14.23 14.08
C SER A 752 4.33 -15.48 14.57
N ASN A 753 3.11 -15.77 14.07
CA ASN A 753 2.34 -16.92 14.53
C ASN A 753 3.08 -18.25 14.24
N PRO A 754 3.47 -19.03 15.26
CA PRO A 754 4.19 -20.29 15.07
C PRO A 754 3.39 -21.35 14.32
N ALA A 755 2.05 -21.30 14.37
CA ALA A 755 1.17 -22.20 13.62
C ALA A 755 1.35 -22.05 12.10
N TYR A 756 1.64 -20.84 11.62
CA TYR A 756 1.87 -20.56 10.20
C TYR A 756 3.05 -21.37 9.64
N SER A 757 4.10 -21.56 10.44
CA SER A 757 5.26 -22.37 10.03
C SER A 757 4.90 -23.85 9.83
N GLN A 758 3.88 -24.35 10.54
CA GLN A 758 3.37 -25.70 10.39
C GLN A 758 2.46 -25.80 9.16
N THR A 759 1.57 -24.83 8.95
CA THR A 759 0.72 -24.74 7.75
C THR A 759 1.55 -24.68 6.48
N LEU A 760 2.63 -23.90 6.44
CA LEU A 760 3.55 -23.86 5.29
C LEU A 760 4.20 -25.21 4.99
N ARG A 761 4.53 -26.00 6.03
CA ARG A 761 5.06 -27.36 5.83
C ARG A 761 3.99 -28.30 5.25
N GLN A 762 2.74 -28.16 5.69
CA GLN A 762 1.63 -28.93 5.14
C GLN A 762 1.37 -28.57 3.68
N ILE A 763 1.36 -27.28 3.33
CA ILE A 763 1.23 -26.81 1.93
C ILE A 763 2.34 -27.41 1.07
N ALA A 764 3.59 -27.39 1.53
CA ALA A 764 4.71 -27.98 0.81
C ALA A 764 4.56 -29.52 0.61
N GLN A 765 3.94 -30.22 1.55
CA GLN A 765 3.63 -31.66 1.40
C GLN A 765 2.52 -31.91 0.36
N TYR A 766 1.52 -31.04 0.30
CA TYR A 766 0.47 -31.10 -0.72
C TYR A 766 1.02 -30.78 -2.12
N ASP A 767 1.92 -29.79 -2.23
CA ASP A 767 2.63 -29.48 -3.48
C ASP A 767 3.45 -30.67 -4.00
N ASP A 768 4.22 -31.32 -3.11
CA ASP A 768 4.99 -32.54 -3.45
C ASP A 768 4.04 -33.66 -3.94
N SER A 769 2.87 -33.82 -3.30
CA SER A 769 1.88 -34.82 -3.69
C SER A 769 1.23 -34.49 -5.04
N LEU A 770 0.93 -33.22 -5.30
CA LEU A 770 0.36 -32.73 -6.54
C LEU A 770 1.34 -32.91 -7.72
N ALA A 771 2.63 -32.64 -7.51
CA ALA A 771 3.64 -32.87 -8.54
C ALA A 771 3.76 -34.36 -8.93
N LEU A 772 3.64 -35.28 -7.97
CA LEU A 772 3.61 -36.73 -8.24
C LEU A 772 2.39 -37.14 -9.07
N ILE A 773 1.21 -36.58 -8.77
CA ILE A 773 -0.02 -36.85 -9.53
C ILE A 773 0.12 -36.34 -10.97
N ILE A 774 0.65 -35.14 -11.16
CA ILE A 774 0.88 -34.56 -12.49
C ILE A 774 1.86 -35.40 -13.30
N GLN A 775 2.94 -35.88 -12.67
CA GLN A 775 3.86 -36.79 -13.32
C GLN A 775 3.17 -38.11 -13.73
N ALA A 776 2.29 -38.66 -12.89
CA ALA A 776 1.52 -39.86 -13.22
C ALA A 776 0.53 -39.62 -14.39
N ILE A 777 -0.08 -38.43 -14.47
CA ILE A 777 -0.91 -38.00 -15.61
C ILE A 777 -0.06 -37.92 -16.88
N ALA A 778 1.13 -37.32 -16.81
CA ALA A 778 2.06 -37.25 -17.93
C ALA A 778 2.45 -38.63 -18.45
N HIS A 779 2.74 -39.58 -17.55
CA HIS A 779 3.02 -40.98 -17.93
C HIS A 779 1.82 -41.67 -18.56
N SER A 780 0.61 -41.47 -18.03
CA SER A 780 -0.63 -42.05 -18.58
C SER A 780 -0.90 -41.52 -20.00
N LYS A 781 -0.68 -40.23 -20.22
CA LYS A 781 -0.79 -39.63 -21.55
C LYS A 781 0.28 -40.14 -22.51
N ALA A 782 1.53 -40.26 -22.08
CA ALA A 782 2.59 -40.81 -22.92
C ALA A 782 2.23 -42.24 -23.40
N LYS A 783 1.65 -43.07 -22.51
CA LYS A 783 1.10 -44.39 -22.88
C LYS A 783 -0.06 -44.28 -23.88
N HIS A 784 -1.01 -43.37 -23.64
CA HIS A 784 -2.13 -43.15 -24.56
C HIS A 784 -1.64 -42.73 -25.96
N ASN A 785 -0.70 -41.79 -26.04
CA ASN A 785 -0.09 -41.35 -27.30
C ASN A 785 0.65 -42.48 -28.01
N PHE A 786 1.38 -43.32 -27.26
CA PHE A 786 2.07 -44.49 -27.78
C PHE A 786 1.10 -45.48 -28.45
N TYR A 787 0.03 -45.87 -27.75
CA TYR A 787 -0.98 -46.79 -28.30
C TYR A 787 -1.79 -46.16 -29.45
N THR A 788 -2.05 -44.85 -29.40
CA THR A 788 -2.72 -44.11 -30.48
C THR A 788 -1.84 -44.03 -31.73
N ALA A 789 -0.54 -43.84 -31.59
CA ALA A 789 0.39 -43.87 -32.72
C ALA A 789 0.48 -45.27 -33.33
N MET A 790 0.46 -46.32 -32.49
CA MET A 790 0.41 -47.71 -32.93
C MET A 790 -0.89 -48.04 -33.67
N SER A 791 -2.04 -47.54 -33.22
CA SER A 791 -3.33 -47.82 -33.85
C SER A 791 -3.50 -47.13 -35.21
N LYS A 792 -2.95 -45.91 -35.36
CA LYS A 792 -3.03 -45.13 -36.61
C LYS A 792 -2.17 -45.70 -37.74
N ASP A 793 -0.94 -46.14 -37.45
CA ASP A 793 -0.05 -46.74 -38.44
C ASP A 793 0.83 -47.84 -37.82
N PRO A 794 0.28 -49.05 -37.62
CA PRO A 794 0.98 -50.12 -36.91
C PRO A 794 2.26 -50.57 -37.64
N SER A 795 2.23 -50.55 -38.98
CA SER A 795 3.32 -51.08 -39.80
C SER A 795 4.59 -50.23 -39.73
N ASN A 796 4.47 -48.91 -39.88
CA ASN A 796 5.62 -48.02 -39.77
C ASN A 796 5.99 -47.75 -38.32
N PHE A 797 5.03 -47.78 -37.39
CA PHE A 797 5.29 -47.65 -35.96
C PHE A 797 6.20 -48.77 -35.45
N VAL A 798 5.89 -50.04 -35.75
CA VAL A 798 6.71 -51.19 -35.32
C VAL A 798 8.11 -51.12 -35.93
N LYS A 799 8.25 -50.74 -37.20
CA LYS A 799 9.57 -50.54 -37.83
C LYS A 799 10.41 -49.47 -37.13
N ARG A 800 9.81 -48.30 -36.82
CA ARG A 800 10.48 -47.21 -36.08
C ARG A 800 10.81 -47.63 -34.65
N TRP A 801 9.93 -48.36 -33.99
CA TRP A 801 10.14 -48.84 -32.63
C TRP A 801 11.29 -49.83 -32.54
N ILE A 802 11.35 -50.84 -33.43
CA ILE A 802 12.47 -51.79 -33.51
C ILE A 802 13.79 -51.06 -33.79
N SER A 803 13.78 -50.08 -34.71
CA SER A 803 14.96 -49.24 -34.99
C SER A 803 15.40 -48.39 -33.79
N SER A 804 14.46 -47.89 -32.98
CA SER A 804 14.77 -47.19 -31.72
C SER A 804 15.37 -48.13 -30.68
N GLN A 805 14.75 -49.29 -30.45
CA GLN A 805 15.24 -50.28 -29.48
C GLN A 805 16.61 -50.82 -29.86
N LYS A 806 16.88 -51.01 -31.16
CA LYS A 806 18.20 -51.39 -31.66
C LYS A 806 19.26 -50.33 -31.29
N ARG A 807 18.97 -49.05 -31.55
CA ARG A 807 19.87 -47.93 -31.19
C ARG A 807 20.07 -47.79 -29.68
N ASP A 808 19.01 -47.95 -28.90
CA ASP A 808 19.07 -47.89 -27.44
C ASP A 808 19.94 -49.05 -26.89
N LEU A 809 19.81 -50.25 -27.48
CA LEU A 809 20.60 -51.42 -27.11
C LEU A 809 22.08 -51.26 -27.52
N GLU A 810 22.36 -50.71 -28.70
CA GLU A 810 23.72 -50.33 -29.13
C GLU A 810 24.35 -49.29 -28.18
N MET A 811 23.56 -48.34 -27.66
CA MET A 811 24.00 -47.35 -26.67
C MET A 811 24.30 -47.99 -25.31
N ILE A 812 23.43 -48.89 -24.83
CA ILE A 812 23.60 -49.59 -23.54
C ILE A 812 24.79 -50.55 -23.59
N LEU A 813 25.01 -51.22 -24.72
CA LEU A 813 26.15 -52.11 -24.95
C LEU A 813 27.47 -51.35 -25.19
N GLY A 814 27.42 -50.02 -25.33
CA GLY A 814 28.60 -49.19 -25.58
C GLY A 814 29.18 -49.33 -26.99
N GLU A 815 28.46 -50.00 -27.90
CA GLU A 815 28.81 -50.13 -29.32
C GLU A 815 28.46 -48.88 -30.12
N ALA A 816 27.75 -47.91 -29.52
CA ALA A 816 27.53 -46.60 -30.09
C ALA A 816 28.87 -45.85 -30.27
N THR A 817 29.45 -45.95 -31.46
CA THR A 817 30.53 -45.07 -31.92
C THR A 817 30.07 -43.63 -31.73
N ARG A 818 30.91 -42.82 -31.07
CA ARG A 818 30.68 -41.40 -30.84
C ARG A 818 30.30 -40.72 -32.16
N GLY A 819 29.03 -40.36 -32.30
CA GLY A 819 28.52 -39.55 -33.39
C GLY A 819 28.10 -40.35 -34.62
N GLY A 820 26.94 -41.02 -34.52
CA GLY A 820 26.00 -41.33 -35.60
C GLY A 820 26.54 -41.35 -37.04
N GLY A 821 27.55 -42.16 -37.31
CA GLY A 821 28.11 -42.39 -38.64
C GLY A 821 28.31 -43.87 -38.83
N GLU A 822 27.73 -44.40 -39.91
CA GLU A 822 28.00 -45.74 -40.43
C GLU A 822 29.52 -45.97 -40.54
N ASP A 823 29.93 -47.23 -40.37
CA ASP A 823 31.32 -47.68 -40.42
C ASP A 823 32.16 -46.94 -41.48
N ALA A 824 33.24 -46.29 -41.05
CA ALA A 824 34.22 -45.62 -41.93
C ALA A 824 35.01 -46.58 -42.84
N SER A 825 34.58 -47.84 -42.95
CA SER A 825 35.13 -48.87 -43.84
C SER A 825 34.27 -49.08 -45.10
N GLY A 826 33.16 -48.34 -45.26
CA GLY A 826 32.29 -48.40 -46.43
C GLY A 826 33.02 -48.07 -47.75
N PRO A 827 32.72 -48.77 -48.86
CA PRO A 827 33.40 -48.60 -50.16
C PRO A 827 33.22 -47.19 -50.77
N GLU A 828 32.25 -46.40 -50.31
CA GLU A 828 32.04 -45.01 -50.71
C GLU A 828 33.14 -44.04 -50.22
N PHE A 829 33.83 -44.36 -49.12
CA PHE A 829 34.97 -43.56 -48.63
C PHE A 829 36.27 -43.87 -49.39
N GLN A 830 36.31 -44.95 -50.17
CA GLN A 830 37.48 -45.36 -50.95
C GLN A 830 37.55 -44.76 -52.36
N ARG A 831 36.45 -44.16 -52.88
CA ARG A 831 36.43 -43.53 -54.21
C ARG A 831 36.66 -42.02 -54.12
N GLY A 832 37.79 -41.56 -54.67
CA GLY A 832 38.06 -40.13 -54.90
C GLY A 832 37.59 -39.67 -56.29
N GLY A 833 37.19 -38.39 -56.41
CA GLY A 833 36.76 -37.73 -57.65
C GLY A 833 35.70 -36.65 -57.40
N ASP A 834 35.41 -35.80 -58.40
CA ASP A 834 34.50 -34.63 -58.31
C ASP A 834 33.03 -34.97 -57.97
N ALA A 835 32.67 -36.26 -57.99
CA ALA A 835 31.36 -36.77 -57.58
C ALA A 835 31.40 -37.62 -56.29
N GLY A 836 32.55 -37.68 -55.61
CA GLY A 836 32.76 -38.47 -54.39
C GLY A 836 32.44 -37.70 -53.10
N VAL A 837 32.25 -38.43 -52.00
CA VAL A 837 31.94 -37.88 -50.66
C VAL A 837 32.98 -36.85 -50.18
N TRP A 838 34.23 -37.02 -50.60
CA TRP A 838 35.35 -36.12 -50.33
C TRP A 838 35.21 -34.72 -50.94
N ASP A 839 34.39 -34.57 -51.99
CA ASP A 839 34.15 -33.28 -52.63
C ASP A 839 32.94 -32.51 -52.03
N SER A 840 32.31 -33.09 -51.01
CA SER A 840 31.16 -32.49 -50.36
C SER A 840 31.49 -31.15 -49.68
N PRO A 841 30.55 -30.19 -49.67
CA PRO A 841 30.76 -28.88 -49.04
C PRO A 841 31.15 -29.00 -47.56
N ALA A 842 30.56 -29.96 -46.84
CA ALA A 842 30.84 -30.19 -45.43
C ALA A 842 32.29 -30.64 -45.18
N VAL A 843 32.82 -31.54 -46.01
CA VAL A 843 34.22 -31.97 -45.90
C VAL A 843 35.16 -30.83 -46.28
N ARG A 844 34.87 -30.07 -47.33
CA ARG A 844 35.68 -28.89 -47.71
C ARG A 844 35.69 -27.82 -46.62
N ASP A 845 34.57 -27.55 -45.98
CA ASP A 845 34.48 -26.56 -44.91
C ASP A 845 35.19 -27.04 -43.63
N THR A 846 35.12 -28.33 -43.34
CA THR A 846 35.83 -28.93 -42.21
C THR A 846 37.35 -28.95 -42.44
N VAL A 847 37.79 -29.27 -43.65
CA VAL A 847 39.21 -29.21 -44.06
C VAL A 847 39.70 -27.76 -44.06
N ARG A 848 38.92 -26.80 -44.56
CA ARG A 848 39.23 -25.36 -44.44
C ARG A 848 39.37 -24.93 -43.00
N TYR A 849 38.51 -25.40 -42.10
CA TYR A 849 38.59 -25.09 -40.68
C TYR A 849 39.84 -25.72 -40.02
N MET A 850 40.20 -26.94 -40.41
CA MET A 850 41.42 -27.61 -39.92
C MET A 850 42.71 -26.97 -40.47
N LEU A 851 42.71 -26.51 -41.72
CA LEU A 851 43.83 -25.78 -42.34
C LEU A 851 43.94 -24.32 -41.88
N ALA A 852 42.82 -23.71 -41.44
CA ALA A 852 42.79 -22.35 -40.89
C ALA A 852 43.24 -22.28 -39.42
N ARG A 853 43.50 -23.41 -38.76
CA ARG A 853 44.14 -23.43 -37.44
C ARG A 853 45.65 -23.22 -37.63
N PRO A 854 46.24 -22.14 -37.08
CA PRO A 854 47.69 -22.01 -37.04
C PRO A 854 48.29 -23.17 -36.23
N GLU A 855 49.39 -23.73 -36.72
CA GLU A 855 50.18 -24.74 -36.00
C GLU A 855 50.46 -24.23 -34.59
N ALA A 856 49.95 -24.94 -33.58
CA ALA A 856 50.33 -24.69 -32.20
C ALA A 856 51.84 -24.96 -32.11
N THR A 857 52.61 -23.89 -31.98
CA THR A 857 54.05 -23.91 -31.72
C THR A 857 54.34 -24.93 -30.62
N ALA A 858 55.04 -26.00 -31.00
CA ALA A 858 55.62 -26.95 -30.08
C ALA A 858 56.66 -26.21 -29.21
N ALA A 859 56.26 -25.81 -28.01
CA ALA A 859 57.18 -25.46 -26.95
C ALA A 859 57.42 -26.72 -26.10
N ARG A 860 58.64 -27.23 -26.22
CA ARG A 860 59.32 -28.07 -25.23
C ARG A 860 59.45 -27.34 -23.90
#